data_AF-A0A1V5E9G8-F1
#
_entry.id   AF-A0A1V5E9G8-F1
#
_cell.length_a   1.000
_cell.length_b   1.000
_cell.length_c   1.000
_cell.angle_alpha   90.00
_cell.angle_beta   90.00
_cell.angle_gamma   90.00
#
_symmetry.space_group_name_H-M   'P 1'
#
loop_
_entity.id
_entity.type
_entity.pdbx_description
1 polymer ?
#
loop_
_entity_poly.entity_id
_entity_poly.type
_entity_poly.pdbx_seq_one_letter_code
_entity_poly.pdbx_strand_id
1 'polypeptide(L)'
;MAEKTLYSNSWYRVAGLRHDYRGEVWYVIQDHSSGRLHRFTEQAYFVIGLMNGKRTLQEIWEAACGKLGEDMPTQDEVIALLSQLHQADILQSDISPDMENLHRRQQKDRGARFRNALRSPLALRLPLLDPDRFLERTMGAVRSFFSVPAAFAALAIVAWAVVLAFTSWRELTENLADRILLLENILVFWLIYPAVKVLHEFGHAYAVKRWGGEVHEMGVMFIVFMPIPYVDASSASAFRSRWKRIVVGVSGIAIELVIASAAMILWARLEAGAARAIAFNTMIIAGVSTLFFNGNPLLKFDAYYVLSDLLEIPNLGTRANRYLGYLFQRYLIRSREAEFPLSDAREAVWLFLYGVASFCYRIYITLQIALFVASRFFFVGILIALWAIGGLLILPLVRVVRVILSQRELYRLRGRILALGLAAGGVLVFLAAAISFPSFTTAEGILWPGDQAQVRTGAKGFVREIAAAPGSRVKQGQPLIRCENADLLSQVRLLEAERKEVVARHRVAFVKDRNEERIFREELARIDVALAKAREELAALTVRSPEEGVFLLPQAENLAGRFVKRGEALGFVVDYAKVYVRVVIPQADVDRVRTNVHSVRLRLAEALSTEVPSEVVREVPAASSDLPSLALSLQGGGSIALDPRGGKAQSFENFFHFDLRAPAPAGARIGERVYVRFEHDPESLARRWYRTIRHLFLRTFDV
;
A
#
# COMPACT_ATOMS: atom_id res chain seq x y z
N MET A 1 -45.29 -54.07 29.56
CA MET A 1 -44.07 -54.41 28.80
C MET A 1 -43.92 -53.35 27.72
N ALA A 2 -42.91 -52.49 27.80
CA ALA A 2 -42.64 -51.51 26.75
C ALA A 2 -42.09 -52.24 25.51
N GLU A 3 -42.68 -52.00 24.35
CA GLU A 3 -42.19 -52.50 23.06
C GLU A 3 -40.73 -52.09 22.90
N LYS A 4 -39.82 -53.07 23.01
CA LYS A 4 -38.42 -52.87 22.64
C LYS A 4 -38.36 -52.81 21.12
N THR A 5 -38.23 -51.60 20.59
CA THR A 5 -37.93 -51.39 19.17
C THR A 5 -36.57 -52.03 18.85
N LEU A 6 -36.55 -52.90 17.83
CA LEU A 6 -35.32 -53.56 17.33
C LEU A 6 -34.29 -52.56 16.77
N TYR A 7 -34.71 -51.35 16.44
CA TYR A 7 -33.87 -50.30 15.87
C TYR A 7 -33.66 -49.18 16.89
N SER A 8 -32.40 -48.94 17.25
CA SER A 8 -32.03 -47.76 18.03
C SER A 8 -32.03 -46.53 17.13
N ASN A 9 -32.75 -45.48 17.54
CA ASN A 9 -32.70 -44.16 16.90
C ASN A 9 -31.29 -43.55 16.92
N SER A 10 -30.36 -44.10 17.69
CA SER A 10 -28.96 -43.69 17.76
C SER A 10 -28.03 -44.63 16.97
N TRP A 11 -28.53 -45.74 16.39
CA TRP A 11 -27.70 -46.75 15.72
C TRP A 11 -26.90 -46.18 14.54
N TYR A 12 -27.49 -45.28 13.75
CA TYR A 12 -26.80 -44.62 12.64
C TYR A 12 -25.59 -43.77 13.10
N ARG A 13 -25.58 -43.34 14.37
CA ARG A 13 -24.50 -42.55 14.99
C ARG A 13 -23.30 -43.41 15.38
N VAL A 14 -23.48 -44.72 15.55
CA VAL A 14 -22.45 -45.67 16.00
C VAL A 14 -22.07 -46.70 14.93
N ALA A 15 -22.94 -46.95 13.95
CA ALA A 15 -22.71 -47.91 12.86
C ALA A 15 -21.63 -47.46 11.85
N GLY A 16 -21.20 -46.20 11.90
CA GLY A 16 -20.35 -45.56 10.88
C GLY A 16 -18.99 -45.05 11.34
N LEU A 17 -18.45 -45.52 12.48
CA LEU A 17 -17.23 -44.97 13.10
C LEU A 17 -15.95 -45.12 12.27
N ARG A 18 -15.94 -46.05 11.29
CA ARG A 18 -14.79 -46.35 10.43
C ARG A 18 -14.72 -45.38 9.25
N HIS A 19 -13.65 -44.60 9.19
CA HIS A 19 -13.30 -43.67 8.12
C HIS A 19 -12.04 -44.16 7.40
N ASP A 20 -11.94 -43.86 6.10
CA ASP A 20 -10.75 -44.13 5.29
C ASP A 20 -10.14 -42.78 4.92
N TYR A 21 -8.87 -42.59 5.25
CA TYR A 21 -8.07 -41.44 4.82
C TYR A 21 -6.85 -41.97 4.08
N ARG A 22 -6.81 -41.77 2.77
CA ARG A 22 -5.69 -42.18 1.91
C ARG A 22 -5.31 -43.66 2.00
N GLY A 23 -6.27 -44.55 2.23
CA GLY A 23 -6.06 -45.99 2.36
C GLY A 23 -5.78 -46.47 3.78
N GLU A 24 -5.63 -45.57 4.75
CA GLU A 24 -5.51 -45.90 6.17
C GLU A 24 -6.87 -45.78 6.87
N VAL A 25 -7.17 -46.77 7.73
CA VAL A 25 -8.41 -46.82 8.48
C VAL A 25 -8.28 -46.02 9.77
N TRP A 26 -9.17 -45.04 9.94
CA TRP A 26 -9.28 -44.23 11.15
C TRP A 26 -10.66 -44.42 11.79
N TYR A 27 -10.71 -44.52 13.12
CA TYR A 27 -11.94 -44.60 13.89
C TYR A 27 -12.22 -43.24 14.54
N VAL A 28 -13.40 -42.67 14.25
CA VAL A 28 -13.81 -41.36 14.79
C VAL A 28 -14.82 -41.58 15.91
N ILE A 29 -14.49 -41.18 17.13
CA ILE A 29 -15.38 -41.24 18.30
C ILE A 29 -15.78 -39.82 18.67
N GLN A 30 -17.08 -39.62 18.88
CA GLN A 30 -17.63 -38.35 19.38
C GLN A 30 -17.88 -38.46 20.88
N ASP A 31 -17.29 -37.56 21.66
CA ASP A 31 -17.65 -37.39 23.07
C ASP A 31 -19.00 -36.65 23.15
N HIS A 32 -20.00 -37.32 23.69
CA HIS A 32 -21.35 -36.78 23.83
C HIS A 32 -21.48 -35.67 24.87
N SER A 33 -20.54 -35.57 25.81
CA SER A 33 -20.56 -34.56 26.87
C SER A 33 -19.90 -33.25 26.46
N SER A 34 -18.81 -33.33 25.67
CA SER A 34 -18.07 -32.16 25.19
C SER A 34 -18.28 -31.81 23.71
N GLY A 35 -18.92 -32.69 22.94
CA GLY A 35 -19.11 -32.56 21.49
C GLY A 35 -17.83 -32.75 20.67
N ARG A 36 -16.69 -33.07 21.31
CA ARG A 36 -15.39 -33.20 20.65
C ARG A 36 -15.29 -34.49 19.85
N LEU A 37 -14.66 -34.40 18.69
CA LEU A 37 -14.38 -35.53 17.81
C LEU A 37 -12.92 -35.95 17.96
N HIS A 38 -12.72 -37.19 18.35
CA HIS A 38 -11.40 -37.82 18.49
C HIS A 38 -11.19 -38.84 17.39
N ARG A 39 -9.97 -38.92 16.86
CA ARG A 39 -9.61 -39.88 15.81
C ARG A 39 -8.54 -40.82 16.34
N PHE A 40 -8.75 -42.10 16.12
CA PHE A 40 -7.87 -43.17 16.57
C PHE A 40 -7.46 -44.01 15.37
N THR A 41 -6.21 -44.46 15.36
CA THR A 41 -5.75 -45.48 14.43
C THR A 41 -6.42 -46.81 14.74
N GLU A 42 -6.37 -47.76 13.81
CA GLU A 42 -6.91 -49.10 14.03
C GLU A 42 -6.31 -49.80 15.26
N GLN A 43 -4.99 -49.65 15.46
CA GLN A 43 -4.28 -50.19 16.61
C GLN A 43 -4.79 -49.57 17.92
N ALA A 44 -4.89 -48.23 17.97
CA ALA A 44 -5.38 -47.52 19.14
C ALA A 44 -6.84 -47.86 19.44
N TYR A 45 -7.68 -47.97 18.41
CA TYR A 45 -9.09 -48.37 18.56
C TYR A 45 -9.22 -49.79 19.12
N PHE A 46 -8.37 -50.72 18.67
CA PHE A 46 -8.36 -52.07 19.23
C PHE A 46 -8.01 -52.08 20.72
N VAL A 47 -6.93 -51.38 21.11
CA VAL A 47 -6.51 -51.25 22.52
C VAL A 47 -7.63 -50.61 23.36
N ILE A 48 -8.26 -49.53 22.87
CA ILE A 48 -9.41 -48.88 23.53
C ILE A 48 -10.59 -49.84 23.68
N GLY A 49 -10.89 -50.64 22.65
CA GLY A 49 -11.98 -51.62 22.68
C GLY A 49 -11.77 -52.75 23.72
N LEU A 50 -10.54 -52.97 24.18
CA LEU A 50 -10.23 -53.91 25.25
C LEU A 50 -10.39 -53.28 26.65
N MET A 51 -10.44 -51.95 26.78
CA MET A 51 -10.60 -51.20 28.02
C MET A 51 -12.05 -51.24 28.52
N ASN A 52 -12.45 -52.37 29.10
CA ASN A 52 -13.81 -52.62 29.59
C ASN A 52 -13.97 -52.49 31.12
N GLY A 53 -12.96 -51.95 31.81
CA GLY A 53 -12.92 -51.83 33.27
C GLY A 53 -12.67 -53.14 34.04
N LYS A 54 -12.65 -54.30 33.36
CA LYS A 54 -12.38 -55.61 33.99
C LYS A 54 -10.99 -56.15 33.69
N ARG A 55 -10.43 -55.80 32.52
CA ARG A 55 -9.09 -56.23 32.12
C ARG A 55 -8.01 -55.34 32.72
N THR A 56 -6.92 -55.95 33.16
CA THR A 56 -5.72 -55.20 33.57
C THR A 56 -4.99 -54.65 32.34
N LEU A 57 -4.15 -53.62 32.53
CA LEU A 57 -3.36 -53.07 31.42
C LEU A 57 -2.41 -54.13 30.82
N GLN A 58 -1.91 -55.04 31.65
CA GLN A 58 -1.07 -56.16 31.22
C GLN A 58 -1.86 -57.14 30.33
N GLU A 59 -3.10 -57.49 30.70
CA GLU A 59 -3.97 -58.35 29.88
C GLU A 59 -4.36 -57.69 28.55
N ILE A 60 -4.58 -56.36 28.56
CA ILE A 60 -4.84 -55.58 27.34
C ILE A 60 -3.60 -55.59 26.44
N TRP A 61 -2.42 -55.42 27.02
CA TRP A 61 -1.14 -55.48 26.33
C TRP A 61 -0.92 -56.84 25.68
N GLU A 62 -1.10 -57.93 26.42
CA GLU A 62 -0.96 -59.30 25.91
C GLU A 62 -1.97 -59.62 24.80
N ALA A 63 -3.22 -59.17 24.95
CA ALA A 63 -4.24 -59.30 23.91
C ALA A 63 -3.94 -58.46 22.65
N ALA A 64 -3.34 -57.27 22.81
CA ALA A 64 -2.80 -56.48 21.71
C ALA A 64 -1.63 -57.20 21.01
N CYS A 65 -0.71 -57.79 21.77
CA CYS A 65 0.41 -58.56 21.23
C CYS A 65 -0.07 -59.73 20.37
N GLY A 66 -1.08 -60.46 20.83
CA GLY A 66 -1.61 -61.63 20.12
C GLY A 66 -2.33 -61.31 18.81
N LYS A 67 -2.88 -60.10 18.64
CA LYS A 67 -3.70 -59.73 17.48
C LYS A 67 -3.01 -58.77 16.50
N LEU A 68 -2.20 -57.83 16.98
CA LEU A 68 -1.60 -56.78 16.16
C LEU A 68 -0.26 -57.16 15.54
N GLY A 69 0.41 -58.22 16.01
CA GLY A 69 1.62 -58.75 15.38
C GLY A 69 2.71 -57.69 15.20
N GLU A 70 3.14 -57.45 13.96
CA GLU A 70 4.17 -56.46 13.59
C GLU A 70 3.71 -54.99 13.76
N ASP A 71 2.41 -54.72 13.79
CA ASP A 71 1.83 -53.38 13.95
C ASP A 71 1.59 -53.01 15.43
N MET A 72 2.30 -53.66 16.37
CA MET A 72 2.11 -53.43 17.80
C MET A 72 2.68 -52.07 18.23
N PRO A 73 1.90 -51.21 18.93
CA PRO A 73 2.45 -50.03 19.59
C PRO A 73 3.38 -50.45 20.73
N THR A 74 4.40 -49.64 21.01
CA THR A 74 5.30 -49.82 22.15
C THR A 74 4.58 -49.61 23.48
N GLN A 75 5.13 -50.12 24.59
CA GLN A 75 4.56 -49.88 25.93
C GLN A 75 4.48 -48.39 26.25
N ASP A 76 5.49 -47.61 25.85
CA ASP A 76 5.50 -46.15 26.01
C ASP A 76 4.39 -45.47 25.19
N GLU A 77 4.12 -45.94 23.98
CA GLU A 77 3.00 -45.44 23.16
C GLU A 77 1.63 -45.80 23.77
N VAL A 78 1.49 -46.97 24.39
CA VAL A 78 0.27 -47.37 25.11
C VAL A 78 0.07 -46.52 26.37
N ILE A 79 1.12 -46.22 27.12
CA ILE A 79 1.08 -45.30 28.26
C ILE A 79 0.75 -43.87 27.79
N ALA A 80 1.36 -43.42 26.70
CA ALA A 80 1.05 -42.13 26.10
C ALA A 80 -0.40 -42.06 25.62
N LEU A 81 -0.92 -43.13 25.02
CA LEU A 81 -2.32 -43.25 24.62
C LEU A 81 -3.25 -43.15 25.84
N LEU A 82 -2.96 -43.87 26.93
CA LEU A 82 -3.72 -43.76 28.19
C LEU A 82 -3.72 -42.34 28.74
N SER A 83 -2.56 -41.70 28.76
CA SER A 83 -2.44 -40.30 29.18
C SER A 83 -3.25 -39.37 28.29
N GLN A 84 -3.25 -39.58 26.97
CA GLN A 84 -4.04 -38.79 26.02
C GLN A 84 -5.55 -39.02 26.21
N LEU A 85 -5.98 -40.27 26.42
CA LEU A 85 -7.38 -40.62 26.65
C LEU A 85 -7.89 -40.06 27.99
N HIS A 86 -7.06 -40.07 29.02
CA HIS A 86 -7.36 -39.44 30.31
C HIS A 86 -7.43 -37.91 30.20
N GLN A 87 -6.49 -37.29 29.48
CA GLN A 87 -6.53 -35.83 29.21
C GLN A 87 -7.70 -35.41 28.32
N ALA A 88 -8.20 -36.32 27.49
CA ALA A 88 -9.36 -36.11 26.64
C ALA A 88 -10.70 -36.41 27.34
N ASP A 89 -10.68 -36.79 28.62
CA ASP A 89 -11.86 -37.17 29.41
C ASP A 89 -12.69 -38.34 28.82
N ILE A 90 -12.04 -39.22 28.04
CA ILE A 90 -12.70 -40.36 27.36
C ILE A 90 -12.73 -41.60 28.27
N LEU A 91 -11.86 -41.68 29.28
CA LEU A 91 -11.78 -42.79 30.22
C LEU A 91 -12.69 -42.58 31.42
N GLN A 92 -13.59 -43.52 31.65
CA GLN A 92 -14.37 -43.61 32.89
C GLN A 92 -13.64 -44.54 33.87
N SER A 93 -13.23 -44.02 35.03
CA SER A 93 -12.59 -44.80 36.09
C SER A 93 -13.54 -45.01 37.27
N ASP A 94 -13.50 -46.20 37.90
CA ASP A 94 -14.27 -46.52 39.11
C ASP A 94 -13.79 -45.79 40.38
N ILE A 95 -12.73 -45.00 40.27
CA ILE A 95 -12.33 -44.04 41.31
C ILE A 95 -13.32 -42.88 41.19
N SER A 96 -14.07 -42.60 42.27
CA SER A 96 -15.00 -41.46 42.33
C SER A 96 -14.30 -40.24 41.74
N PRO A 97 -14.81 -39.63 40.65
CA PRO A 97 -14.13 -38.54 40.00
C PRO A 97 -13.88 -37.48 41.06
N ASP A 98 -12.62 -37.09 41.23
CA ASP A 98 -12.27 -36.04 42.16
C ASP A 98 -12.90 -34.74 41.63
N MET A 99 -14.14 -34.49 42.08
CA MET A 99 -14.99 -33.39 41.65
C MET A 99 -14.28 -32.06 41.88
N GLU A 100 -13.35 -32.02 42.84
CA GLU A 100 -12.51 -30.87 43.14
C GLU A 100 -11.45 -30.66 42.05
N ASN A 101 -10.82 -31.70 41.51
CA ASN A 101 -9.91 -31.61 40.37
C ASN A 101 -10.62 -31.26 39.06
N LEU A 102 -11.83 -31.78 38.81
CA LEU A 102 -12.66 -31.39 37.65
C LEU A 102 -13.15 -29.93 37.75
N HIS A 103 -13.62 -29.48 38.92
CA HIS A 103 -14.00 -28.09 39.15
C HIS A 103 -12.80 -27.14 39.08
N ARG A 104 -11.65 -27.50 39.66
CA ARG A 104 -10.42 -26.70 39.63
C ARG A 104 -9.84 -26.61 38.23
N ARG A 105 -9.97 -27.65 37.39
CA ARG A 105 -9.66 -27.62 35.96
C ARG A 105 -10.66 -26.76 35.17
N GLN A 106 -11.97 -26.89 35.37
CA GLN A 106 -12.96 -26.01 34.73
C GLN A 106 -12.79 -24.55 35.11
N GLN A 107 -12.44 -24.23 36.37
CA GLN A 107 -12.13 -22.87 36.81
C GLN A 107 -10.81 -22.37 36.23
N LYS A 108 -9.77 -23.22 36.16
CA LYS A 108 -8.51 -22.89 35.47
C LYS A 108 -8.73 -22.66 33.97
N ASP A 109 -9.57 -23.44 33.31
CA ASP A 109 -9.90 -23.31 31.89
C ASP A 109 -10.78 -22.10 31.63
N ARG A 110 -11.76 -21.79 32.48
CA ARG A 110 -12.54 -20.54 32.41
C ARG A 110 -11.64 -19.32 32.65
N GLY A 111 -10.77 -19.37 33.65
CA GLY A 111 -9.79 -18.32 33.94
C GLY A 111 -8.70 -18.18 32.87
N ALA A 112 -8.28 -19.28 32.24
CA ALA A 112 -7.34 -19.29 31.12
C ALA A 112 -8.00 -18.83 29.82
N ARG A 113 -9.26 -19.18 29.56
CA ARG A 113 -10.05 -18.62 28.45
C ARG A 113 -10.24 -17.11 28.62
N PHE A 114 -10.56 -16.64 29.82
CA PHE A 114 -10.68 -15.21 30.12
C PHE A 114 -9.32 -14.49 30.02
N ARG A 115 -8.24 -15.07 30.56
CA ARG A 115 -6.86 -14.54 30.39
C ARG A 115 -6.37 -14.59 28.95
N ASN A 116 -6.76 -15.58 28.16
CA ASN A 116 -6.44 -15.67 26.73
C ASN A 116 -7.29 -14.69 25.90
N ALA A 117 -8.54 -14.44 26.28
CA ALA A 117 -9.38 -13.39 25.72
C ALA A 117 -8.81 -11.99 26.04
N LEU A 118 -8.28 -11.78 27.24
CA LEU A 118 -7.58 -10.55 27.64
C LEU A 118 -6.19 -10.38 26.99
N ARG A 119 -5.47 -11.48 26.72
CA ARG A 119 -4.18 -11.47 25.99
C ARG A 119 -4.33 -11.32 24.48
N SER A 120 -5.51 -11.64 23.97
CA SER A 120 -5.88 -11.50 22.56
C SER A 120 -7.23 -10.78 22.43
N PRO A 121 -7.32 -9.49 22.84
CA PRO A 121 -8.56 -8.71 22.78
C PRO A 121 -9.11 -8.57 21.34
N LEU A 122 -8.27 -8.92 20.35
CA LEU A 122 -8.56 -8.95 18.92
C LEU A 122 -9.18 -10.27 18.42
N ALA A 123 -9.62 -11.18 19.30
CA ALA A 123 -10.23 -12.46 18.91
C ALA A 123 -11.28 -12.95 19.94
N LEU A 124 -12.18 -12.06 20.37
CA LEU A 124 -13.31 -12.41 21.23
C LEU A 124 -14.39 -13.12 20.41
N ARG A 125 -14.86 -14.28 20.89
CA ARG A 125 -16.00 -15.02 20.32
C ARG A 125 -17.20 -14.85 21.23
N LEU A 126 -18.28 -14.33 20.67
CA LEU A 126 -19.55 -14.13 21.37
C LEU A 126 -20.60 -15.05 20.71
N PRO A 127 -20.91 -16.22 21.31
CA PRO A 127 -22.01 -17.05 20.86
C PRO A 127 -23.32 -16.29 21.12
N LEU A 128 -24.15 -16.11 20.08
CA LEU A 128 -25.37 -15.30 20.16
C LEU A 128 -26.63 -16.16 20.23
N LEU A 129 -26.68 -17.23 19.45
CA LEU A 129 -27.87 -18.07 19.31
C LEU A 129 -27.53 -19.50 18.91
N ASP A 130 -28.42 -20.42 19.26
CA ASP A 130 -28.44 -21.80 18.78
C ASP A 130 -29.41 -21.89 17.58
N PRO A 131 -28.90 -22.07 16.34
CA PRO A 131 -29.73 -22.07 15.15
C PRO A 131 -30.38 -23.43 14.85
N ASP A 132 -30.07 -24.52 15.58
CA ASP A 132 -30.35 -25.89 15.13
C ASP A 132 -31.85 -26.13 14.84
N ARG A 133 -32.72 -25.66 15.75
CA ARG A 133 -34.18 -25.77 15.62
C ARG A 133 -34.75 -24.93 14.48
N PHE A 134 -34.17 -23.76 14.25
CA PHE A 134 -34.58 -22.88 13.15
C PHE A 134 -34.24 -23.54 11.81
N LEU A 135 -32.99 -24.02 11.67
CA LEU A 135 -32.50 -24.70 10.48
C LEU A 135 -33.31 -25.94 10.16
N GLU A 136 -33.72 -26.72 11.17
CA GLU A 136 -34.54 -27.92 10.97
C GLU A 136 -35.92 -27.58 10.41
N ARG A 137 -36.57 -26.53 10.92
CA ARG A 137 -37.90 -26.09 10.45
C ARG A 137 -37.87 -25.53 9.04
N THR A 138 -36.82 -24.78 8.69
CA THR A 138 -36.70 -24.14 7.37
C THR A 138 -36.05 -25.05 6.32
N MET A 139 -35.46 -26.18 6.73
CA MET A 139 -34.79 -27.12 5.82
C MET A 139 -35.69 -27.55 4.66
N GLY A 140 -36.99 -27.74 4.89
CA GLY A 140 -37.94 -28.14 3.85
C GLY A 140 -37.94 -27.19 2.65
N ALA A 141 -37.90 -25.88 2.89
CA ALA A 141 -37.87 -24.85 1.84
C ALA A 141 -36.49 -24.75 1.19
N VAL A 142 -35.42 -24.91 1.97
CA VAL A 142 -34.04 -24.72 1.49
C VAL A 142 -33.49 -25.95 0.76
N ARG A 143 -34.07 -27.14 0.99
CA ARG A 143 -33.59 -28.43 0.45
C ARG A 143 -33.41 -28.42 -1.07
N SER A 144 -34.27 -27.71 -1.79
CA SER A 144 -34.23 -27.58 -3.25
C SER A 144 -32.99 -26.82 -3.74
N PHE A 145 -32.43 -25.88 -2.97
CA PHE A 145 -31.22 -25.14 -3.34
C PHE A 145 -29.97 -26.03 -3.35
N PHE A 146 -29.99 -27.16 -2.66
CA PHE A 146 -28.90 -28.12 -2.66
C PHE A 146 -29.06 -29.22 -3.73
N SER A 147 -30.00 -29.06 -4.67
CA SER A 147 -30.21 -29.97 -5.79
C SER A 147 -29.22 -29.72 -6.93
N VAL A 148 -29.01 -30.71 -7.79
CA VAL A 148 -28.17 -30.57 -9.00
C VAL A 148 -28.68 -29.48 -9.94
N PRO A 149 -30.00 -29.35 -10.22
CA PRO A 149 -30.53 -28.24 -10.99
C PRO A 149 -30.22 -26.86 -10.39
N ALA A 150 -30.30 -26.72 -9.06
CA ALA A 150 -29.95 -25.47 -8.39
C ALA A 150 -28.48 -25.10 -8.55
N ALA A 151 -27.57 -26.10 -8.53
CA ALA A 151 -26.15 -25.88 -8.80
C ALA A 151 -25.90 -25.40 -10.24
N PHE A 152 -26.57 -25.98 -11.24
CA PHE A 152 -26.49 -25.49 -12.62
C PHE A 152 -27.07 -24.09 -12.79
N ALA A 153 -28.18 -23.79 -12.12
CA ALA A 153 -28.76 -22.44 -12.12
C ALA A 153 -27.81 -21.41 -11.50
N ALA A 154 -27.20 -21.73 -10.35
CA ALA A 154 -26.20 -20.87 -9.72
C ALA A 154 -24.99 -20.66 -10.64
N LEU A 155 -24.47 -21.71 -11.28
CA LEU A 155 -23.36 -21.62 -12.22
C LEU A 155 -23.72 -20.74 -13.44
N ALA A 156 -24.93 -20.88 -13.98
CA ALA A 156 -25.40 -20.06 -15.09
C ALA A 156 -25.50 -18.57 -14.71
N ILE A 157 -25.99 -18.26 -13.50
CA ILE A 157 -26.05 -16.89 -12.97
C ILE A 157 -24.64 -16.31 -12.81
N VAL A 158 -23.70 -17.08 -12.26
CA VAL A 158 -22.30 -16.66 -12.12
C VAL A 158 -21.66 -16.44 -13.48
N ALA A 159 -21.83 -17.37 -14.43
CA ALA A 159 -21.29 -17.22 -15.78
C ALA A 159 -21.83 -15.97 -16.48
N TRP A 160 -23.14 -15.69 -16.36
CA TRP A 160 -23.74 -14.48 -16.91
C TRP A 160 -23.19 -13.21 -16.28
N ALA A 161 -23.05 -13.17 -14.95
CA ALA A 161 -22.47 -12.04 -14.25
C ALA A 161 -20.99 -11.80 -14.63
N VAL A 162 -20.21 -12.87 -14.84
CA VAL A 162 -18.82 -12.77 -15.32
C VAL A 162 -18.76 -12.17 -16.73
N VAL A 163 -19.64 -12.60 -17.65
CA VAL A 163 -19.74 -12.00 -18.99
C VAL A 163 -20.06 -10.51 -18.88
N LEU A 164 -21.05 -10.13 -18.05
CA LEU A 164 -21.40 -8.73 -17.82
C LEU A 164 -20.21 -7.94 -17.25
N ALA A 165 -19.49 -8.50 -16.28
CA ALA A 165 -18.34 -7.85 -15.67
C ALA A 165 -17.21 -7.61 -16.68
N PHE A 166 -17.00 -8.56 -17.61
CA PHE A 166 -16.03 -8.40 -18.68
C PHE A 166 -16.46 -7.36 -19.71
N THR A 167 -17.73 -7.33 -20.10
CA THR A 167 -18.25 -6.31 -21.02
C THR A 167 -18.25 -4.90 -20.43
N SER A 168 -18.43 -4.79 -19.11
CA SER A 168 -18.42 -3.51 -18.37
C SER A 168 -17.08 -3.24 -17.67
N TRP A 169 -16.00 -3.90 -18.07
CA TRP A 169 -14.71 -3.89 -17.34
C TRP A 169 -14.15 -2.47 -17.14
N ARG A 170 -14.20 -1.62 -18.16
CA ARG A 170 -13.69 -0.24 -18.08
C ARG A 170 -14.46 0.57 -17.04
N GLU A 171 -15.79 0.50 -17.06
CA GLU A 171 -16.65 1.25 -16.13
C GLU A 171 -16.55 0.74 -14.68
N LEU A 172 -16.27 -0.57 -14.50
CA LEU A 172 -16.02 -1.17 -13.19
C LEU A 172 -14.66 -0.77 -12.59
N THR A 173 -13.63 -0.61 -13.43
CA THR A 173 -12.25 -0.38 -12.97
C THR A 173 -11.88 1.10 -12.89
N GLU A 174 -12.57 1.96 -13.65
CA GLU A 174 -12.37 3.41 -13.61
C GLU A 174 -12.71 3.98 -12.22
N ASN A 175 -11.72 4.61 -11.58
CA ASN A 175 -11.82 5.19 -10.24
C ASN A 175 -12.22 4.19 -9.13
N LEU A 176 -11.97 2.89 -9.31
CA LEU A 176 -12.30 1.84 -8.33
C LEU A 176 -11.73 2.13 -6.93
N ALA A 177 -10.45 2.52 -6.86
CA ALA A 177 -9.77 2.81 -5.60
C ALA A 177 -10.39 4.01 -4.86
N ASP A 178 -10.73 5.07 -5.60
CA ASP A 178 -11.35 6.25 -5.03
C ASP A 178 -12.77 5.94 -4.56
N ARG A 179 -13.56 5.20 -5.36
CA ARG A 179 -14.91 4.79 -4.99
C ARG A 179 -14.94 3.94 -3.71
N ILE A 180 -14.09 2.92 -3.58
CA ILE A 180 -14.09 2.05 -2.38
C ILE A 180 -13.77 2.83 -1.10
N LEU A 181 -12.93 3.86 -1.19
CA LEU A 181 -12.43 4.61 -0.03
C LEU A 181 -13.22 5.90 0.28
N LEU A 182 -14.24 6.24 -0.51
CA LEU A 182 -15.16 7.32 -0.17
C LEU A 182 -15.83 7.04 1.18
N LEU A 183 -15.89 8.07 2.04
CA LEU A 183 -16.43 7.95 3.41
C LEU A 183 -17.87 7.42 3.43
N GLU A 184 -18.69 7.80 2.44
CA GLU A 184 -20.05 7.32 2.25
C GLU A 184 -20.11 5.81 2.00
N ASN A 185 -19.13 5.28 1.25
CA ASN A 185 -19.06 3.85 0.96
C ASN A 185 -18.59 3.07 2.19
N ILE A 186 -17.73 3.62 3.05
CA ILE A 186 -17.27 2.94 4.27
C ILE A 186 -18.44 2.53 5.19
N LEU A 187 -19.45 3.41 5.37
CA LEU A 187 -20.64 3.09 6.16
C LEU A 187 -21.46 1.97 5.50
N VAL A 188 -21.62 2.04 4.18
CA VAL A 188 -22.31 1.01 3.40
C VAL A 188 -21.56 -0.34 3.48
N PHE A 189 -20.23 -0.33 3.42
CA PHE A 189 -19.38 -1.50 3.64
C PHE A 189 -19.59 -2.10 5.03
N TRP A 190 -19.62 -1.26 6.07
CA TRP A 190 -19.81 -1.69 7.45
C TRP A 190 -21.16 -2.38 7.69
N LEU A 191 -22.21 -1.98 6.97
CA LEU A 191 -23.54 -2.59 7.06
C LEU A 191 -23.69 -3.85 6.18
N ILE A 192 -23.21 -3.81 4.94
CA ILE A 192 -23.37 -4.91 3.97
C ILE A 192 -22.49 -6.09 4.33
N TYR A 193 -21.26 -5.86 4.80
CA TYR A 193 -20.30 -6.93 5.07
C TYR A 193 -20.84 -7.96 6.07
N PRO A 194 -21.34 -7.59 7.26
CA PRO A 194 -21.94 -8.55 8.18
C PRO A 194 -23.15 -9.27 7.58
N ALA A 195 -24.00 -8.58 6.80
CA ALA A 195 -25.17 -9.19 6.18
C ALA A 195 -24.80 -10.29 5.18
N VAL A 196 -23.83 -10.04 4.30
CA VAL A 196 -23.29 -11.04 3.37
C VAL A 196 -22.69 -12.22 4.13
N LYS A 197 -21.93 -11.95 5.19
CA LYS A 197 -21.31 -12.99 6.01
C LYS A 197 -22.32 -13.84 6.77
N VAL A 198 -23.39 -13.26 7.31
CA VAL A 198 -24.48 -14.05 7.92
C VAL A 198 -25.06 -15.05 6.92
N LEU A 199 -25.32 -14.62 5.67
CA LEU A 199 -25.83 -15.51 4.62
C LEU A 199 -24.81 -16.60 4.24
N HIS A 200 -23.52 -16.26 4.22
CA HIS A 200 -22.42 -17.21 4.02
C HIS A 200 -22.40 -18.29 5.12
N GLU A 201 -22.47 -17.90 6.39
CA GLU A 201 -22.51 -18.82 7.53
C GLU A 201 -23.75 -19.72 7.49
N PHE A 202 -24.91 -19.18 7.10
CA PHE A 202 -26.11 -19.99 6.88
C PHE A 202 -25.91 -21.05 5.78
N GLY A 203 -25.11 -20.76 4.75
CA GLY A 203 -24.73 -21.75 3.74
C GLY A 203 -24.06 -22.97 4.32
N HIS A 204 -23.06 -22.76 5.19
CA HIS A 204 -22.41 -23.84 5.91
C HIS A 204 -23.38 -24.59 6.82
N ALA A 205 -24.19 -23.86 7.60
CA ALA A 205 -25.13 -24.44 8.56
C ALA A 205 -26.18 -25.34 7.88
N TYR A 206 -26.82 -24.87 6.80
CA TYR A 206 -27.78 -25.65 6.05
C TYR A 206 -27.12 -26.85 5.34
N ALA A 207 -25.89 -26.72 4.87
CA ALA A 207 -25.16 -27.83 4.26
C ALA A 207 -24.89 -28.95 5.28
N VAL A 208 -24.51 -28.61 6.52
CA VAL A 208 -24.35 -29.59 7.61
C VAL A 208 -25.68 -30.27 7.94
N LYS A 209 -26.73 -29.48 8.11
CA LYS A 209 -28.06 -29.99 8.52
C LYS A 209 -28.70 -30.88 7.44
N ARG A 210 -28.39 -30.66 6.15
CA ARG A 210 -28.86 -31.52 5.03
C ARG A 210 -28.50 -33.00 5.22
N TRP A 211 -27.34 -33.30 5.78
CA TRP A 211 -26.88 -34.68 6.01
C TRP A 211 -27.05 -35.13 7.47
N GLY A 212 -27.89 -34.43 8.25
CA GLY A 212 -28.22 -34.81 9.61
C GLY A 212 -27.16 -34.42 10.66
N GLY A 213 -26.24 -33.51 10.32
CA GLY A 213 -25.34 -32.91 11.31
C GLY A 213 -26.07 -31.84 12.13
N GLU A 214 -25.63 -31.65 13.37
CA GLU A 214 -26.20 -30.68 14.32
C GLU A 214 -25.34 -29.41 14.34
N VAL A 215 -25.98 -28.23 14.49
CA VAL A 215 -25.32 -26.92 14.53
C VAL A 215 -25.84 -26.11 15.71
N HIS A 216 -25.09 -26.11 16.82
CA HIS A 216 -25.55 -25.58 18.11
C HIS A 216 -25.01 -24.18 18.44
N GLU A 217 -24.05 -23.66 17.67
CA GLU A 217 -23.41 -22.38 17.96
C GLU A 217 -23.31 -21.49 16.71
N MET A 218 -23.94 -20.32 16.78
CA MET A 218 -23.78 -19.22 15.82
C MET A 218 -23.60 -17.90 16.58
N GLY A 219 -22.67 -17.07 16.13
CA GLY A 219 -22.30 -15.88 16.88
C GLY A 219 -21.53 -14.86 16.07
N VAL A 220 -20.88 -13.93 16.79
CA VAL A 220 -20.00 -12.92 16.21
C VAL A 220 -18.63 -13.03 16.85
N MET A 221 -17.60 -13.05 16.02
CA MET A 221 -16.21 -12.95 16.42
C MET A 221 -15.66 -11.57 16.07
N PHE A 222 -14.90 -10.97 16.97
CA PHE A 222 -14.27 -9.66 16.74
C PHE A 222 -12.82 -9.83 16.34
N ILE A 223 -12.45 -9.42 15.12
CA ILE A 223 -11.06 -9.33 14.64
C ILE A 223 -10.72 -7.86 14.41
N VAL A 224 -9.79 -7.29 15.17
CA VAL A 224 -9.39 -5.86 15.04
C VAL A 224 -10.61 -4.93 15.05
N PHE A 225 -11.49 -5.12 16.03
CA PHE A 225 -12.76 -4.38 16.21
C PHE A 225 -13.81 -4.57 15.09
N MET A 226 -13.56 -5.38 14.06
CA MET A 226 -14.57 -5.75 13.07
C MET A 226 -15.41 -6.94 13.55
N PRO A 227 -16.74 -6.82 13.62
CA PRO A 227 -17.63 -7.94 13.90
C PRO A 227 -17.75 -8.84 12.67
N ILE A 228 -17.35 -10.10 12.82
CA ILE A 228 -17.44 -11.12 11.77
C ILE A 228 -18.39 -12.22 12.27
N PRO A 229 -19.52 -12.46 11.60
CA PRO A 229 -20.37 -13.61 11.90
C PRO A 229 -19.60 -14.94 11.80
N TYR A 230 -19.96 -15.93 12.62
CA TYR A 230 -19.43 -17.29 12.48
C TYR A 230 -20.49 -18.33 12.83
N VAL A 231 -20.38 -19.53 12.25
CA VAL A 231 -21.10 -20.73 12.67
C VAL A 231 -20.14 -21.87 13.01
N ASP A 232 -20.47 -22.66 14.05
CA ASP A 232 -19.73 -23.89 14.33
C ASP A 232 -20.22 -25.04 13.43
N ALA A 233 -19.48 -25.24 12.33
CA ALA A 233 -19.70 -26.34 11.38
C ALA A 233 -18.86 -27.60 11.71
N SER A 234 -18.33 -27.76 12.94
CA SER A 234 -17.42 -28.86 13.31
C SER A 234 -18.02 -30.25 13.06
N SER A 235 -19.34 -30.41 13.16
CA SER A 235 -20.08 -31.64 12.83
C SER A 235 -19.82 -32.15 11.41
N ALA A 236 -19.46 -31.27 10.46
CA ALA A 236 -19.11 -31.66 9.10
C ALA A 236 -17.91 -32.63 9.05
N SER A 237 -16.97 -32.49 9.98
CA SER A 237 -15.76 -33.33 10.03
C SER A 237 -16.05 -34.80 10.36
N ALA A 238 -17.23 -35.10 10.93
CA ALA A 238 -17.70 -36.46 11.19
C ALA A 238 -18.32 -37.14 9.95
N PHE A 239 -18.53 -36.43 8.83
CA PHE A 239 -19.08 -37.06 7.64
C PHE A 239 -18.04 -37.99 6.99
N ARG A 240 -18.41 -39.26 6.78
CA ARG A 240 -17.56 -40.27 6.13
C ARG A 240 -17.16 -39.90 4.70
N SER A 241 -18.09 -39.39 3.90
CA SER A 241 -17.82 -39.02 2.50
C SER A 241 -17.11 -37.67 2.40
N ARG A 242 -15.93 -37.66 1.77
CA ARG A 242 -15.18 -36.41 1.49
C ARG A 242 -15.99 -35.39 0.68
N TRP A 243 -16.82 -35.86 -0.23
CA TRP A 243 -17.66 -34.98 -1.06
C TRP A 243 -18.69 -34.23 -0.23
N LYS A 244 -19.25 -34.84 0.82
CA LYS A 244 -20.18 -34.15 1.72
C LYS A 244 -19.46 -33.04 2.49
N ARG A 245 -18.23 -33.29 2.96
CA ARG A 245 -17.40 -32.28 3.64
C ARG A 245 -17.02 -31.13 2.69
N ILE A 246 -16.64 -31.46 1.45
CA ILE A 246 -16.36 -30.48 0.39
C ILE A 246 -17.58 -29.60 0.11
N VAL A 247 -18.79 -30.17 -0.01
CA VAL A 247 -19.99 -29.34 -0.23
C VAL A 247 -20.22 -28.39 0.93
N VAL A 248 -20.02 -28.82 2.18
CA VAL A 248 -20.11 -27.90 3.32
C VAL A 248 -19.13 -26.74 3.15
N GLY A 249 -17.86 -27.00 2.86
CA GLY A 249 -16.86 -25.94 2.63
C GLY A 249 -17.16 -25.02 1.44
N VAL A 250 -17.71 -25.56 0.35
CA VAL A 250 -18.07 -24.75 -0.85
C VAL A 250 -19.35 -23.93 -0.64
N SER A 251 -20.24 -24.33 0.28
CA SER A 251 -21.58 -23.72 0.40
C SER A 251 -21.54 -22.23 0.75
N GLY A 252 -20.66 -21.80 1.66
CA GLY A 252 -20.47 -20.38 1.95
C GLY A 252 -19.96 -19.60 0.74
N ILE A 253 -18.93 -20.11 0.05
CA ILE A 253 -18.37 -19.51 -1.17
C ILE A 253 -19.44 -19.40 -2.27
N ALA A 254 -20.24 -20.44 -2.46
CA ALA A 254 -21.29 -20.46 -3.47
C ALA A 254 -22.35 -19.40 -3.21
N ILE A 255 -22.77 -19.21 -1.95
CA ILE A 255 -23.71 -18.15 -1.58
C ILE A 255 -23.11 -16.77 -1.86
N GLU A 256 -21.86 -16.52 -1.46
CA GLU A 256 -21.21 -15.24 -1.73
C GLU A 256 -21.10 -14.96 -3.24
N LEU A 257 -20.75 -15.97 -4.04
CA LEU A 257 -20.67 -15.83 -5.51
C LEU A 257 -22.05 -15.55 -6.13
N VAL A 258 -23.12 -16.19 -5.67
CA VAL A 258 -24.48 -15.92 -6.15
C VAL A 258 -24.91 -14.50 -5.77
N ILE A 259 -24.64 -14.06 -4.55
CA ILE A 259 -24.90 -12.68 -4.10
C ILE A 259 -24.12 -11.66 -4.94
N ALA A 260 -22.82 -11.89 -5.14
CA ALA A 260 -21.97 -11.05 -5.98
C ALA A 260 -22.48 -10.98 -7.42
N SER A 261 -22.96 -12.11 -7.95
CA SER A 261 -23.48 -12.21 -9.31
C SER A 261 -24.81 -11.49 -9.48
N ALA A 262 -25.72 -11.64 -8.53
CA ALA A 262 -26.97 -10.88 -8.49
C ALA A 262 -26.71 -9.37 -8.39
N ALA A 263 -25.75 -8.98 -7.56
CA ALA A 263 -25.34 -7.59 -7.40
C ALA A 263 -24.70 -7.02 -8.68
N MET A 264 -23.87 -7.79 -9.39
CA MET A 264 -23.31 -7.41 -10.69
C MET A 264 -24.40 -7.22 -11.76
N ILE A 265 -25.34 -8.17 -11.85
CA ILE A 265 -26.46 -8.08 -12.80
C ILE A 265 -27.32 -6.85 -12.49
N LEU A 266 -27.62 -6.60 -11.22
CA LEU A 266 -28.38 -5.43 -10.80
C LEU A 266 -27.62 -4.13 -11.10
N TRP A 267 -26.33 -4.07 -10.78
CA TRP A 267 -25.47 -2.92 -11.06
C TRP A 267 -25.43 -2.55 -12.54
N ALA A 268 -25.42 -3.54 -13.44
CA ALA A 268 -25.42 -3.34 -14.89
C ALA A 268 -26.76 -2.84 -15.44
N ARG A 269 -27.85 -2.96 -14.67
CA ARG A 269 -29.21 -2.57 -15.09
C ARG A 269 -29.70 -1.29 -14.42
N LEU A 270 -29.09 -0.90 -13.30
CA LEU A 270 -29.47 0.30 -12.57
C LEU A 270 -28.82 1.55 -13.15
N GLU A 271 -29.56 2.66 -13.12
CA GLU A 271 -29.04 4.00 -13.40
C GLU A 271 -28.15 4.51 -12.26
N ALA A 272 -27.44 5.62 -12.48
CA ALA A 272 -26.59 6.21 -11.45
C ALA A 272 -27.41 6.63 -10.22
N GLY A 273 -27.04 6.14 -9.04
CA GLY A 273 -27.73 6.43 -7.78
C GLY A 273 -27.32 5.50 -6.63
N ALA A 274 -27.96 5.66 -5.46
CA ALA A 274 -27.64 4.91 -4.25
C ALA A 274 -27.79 3.38 -4.42
N ALA A 275 -28.84 2.93 -5.13
CA ALA A 275 -29.06 1.51 -5.37
C ALA A 275 -27.93 0.89 -6.21
N ARG A 276 -27.43 1.61 -7.22
CA ARG A 276 -26.28 1.18 -8.03
C ARG A 276 -25.00 1.15 -7.20
N ALA A 277 -24.79 2.12 -6.31
CA ALA A 277 -23.65 2.12 -5.39
C ALA A 277 -23.69 0.93 -4.40
N ILE A 278 -24.86 0.60 -3.85
CA ILE A 278 -25.06 -0.56 -2.97
C ILE A 278 -24.80 -1.87 -3.73
N ALA A 279 -25.29 -2.00 -4.96
CA ALA A 279 -25.03 -3.16 -5.80
C ALA A 279 -23.52 -3.31 -6.10
N PHE A 280 -22.84 -2.21 -6.40
CA PHE A 280 -21.39 -2.20 -6.60
C PHE A 280 -20.64 -2.64 -5.32
N ASN A 281 -20.95 -2.04 -4.17
CA ASN A 281 -20.30 -2.38 -2.90
C ASN A 281 -20.57 -3.85 -2.51
N THR A 282 -21.81 -4.33 -2.66
CA THR A 282 -22.15 -5.75 -2.44
C THR A 282 -21.34 -6.67 -3.35
N MET A 283 -21.23 -6.34 -4.64
CA MET A 283 -20.44 -7.11 -5.60
C MET A 283 -18.96 -7.13 -5.23
N ILE A 284 -18.36 -6.01 -4.80
CA ILE A 284 -16.96 -5.96 -4.37
C ILE A 284 -16.78 -6.78 -3.09
N ILE A 285 -17.63 -6.59 -2.08
CA ILE A 285 -17.56 -7.32 -0.81
C ILE A 285 -17.69 -8.83 -1.03
N ALA A 286 -18.79 -9.26 -1.66
CA ALA A 286 -19.09 -10.68 -1.86
C ALA A 286 -18.23 -11.32 -2.97
N GLY A 287 -17.75 -10.55 -3.94
CA GLY A 287 -16.93 -11.06 -5.05
C GLY A 287 -15.44 -11.08 -4.73
N VAL A 288 -14.85 -9.91 -4.42
CA VAL A 288 -13.41 -9.77 -4.19
C VAL A 288 -12.99 -10.47 -2.90
N SER A 289 -13.75 -10.32 -1.79
CA SER A 289 -13.43 -11.02 -0.55
C SER A 289 -13.47 -12.53 -0.74
N THR A 290 -14.44 -13.02 -1.50
CA THR A 290 -14.59 -14.45 -1.75
C THR A 290 -13.49 -14.96 -2.66
N LEU A 291 -13.19 -14.30 -3.78
CA LEU A 291 -12.21 -14.80 -4.72
C LEU A 291 -10.77 -14.79 -4.16
N PHE A 292 -10.38 -13.71 -3.46
CA PHE A 292 -9.00 -13.54 -2.99
C PHE A 292 -8.73 -14.14 -1.59
N PHE A 293 -9.75 -14.24 -0.73
CA PHE A 293 -9.58 -14.75 0.63
C PHE A 293 -10.28 -16.10 0.85
N ASN A 294 -11.62 -16.17 0.78
CA ASN A 294 -12.36 -17.40 1.14
C ASN A 294 -12.17 -18.54 0.13
N GLY A 295 -12.17 -18.21 -1.15
CA GLY A 295 -12.02 -19.08 -2.32
C GLY A 295 -10.56 -19.42 -2.63
N ASN A 296 -9.60 -18.80 -1.94
CA ASN A 296 -8.20 -19.13 -2.09
C ASN A 296 -7.76 -20.17 -1.05
N PRO A 297 -7.36 -21.39 -1.47
CA PRO A 297 -7.00 -22.45 -0.53
C PRO A 297 -5.69 -22.18 0.24
N LEU A 298 -4.89 -21.21 -0.19
CA LEU A 298 -3.61 -20.85 0.43
C LEU A 298 -3.77 -20.08 1.75
N LEU A 299 -4.96 -19.54 2.02
CA LEU A 299 -5.33 -18.93 3.29
C LEU A 299 -6.31 -19.83 4.04
N LYS A 300 -6.25 -19.84 5.38
CA LYS A 300 -7.02 -20.76 6.23
C LYS A 300 -8.50 -20.35 6.37
N PHE A 301 -9.19 -20.24 5.24
CA PHE A 301 -10.63 -20.01 5.11
C PHE A 301 -11.30 -21.24 4.46
N ASP A 302 -12.45 -21.10 3.81
CA ASP A 302 -13.27 -22.24 3.39
C ASP A 302 -12.62 -23.09 2.30
N ALA A 303 -12.03 -22.47 1.28
CA ALA A 303 -11.32 -23.19 0.21
C ALA A 303 -10.12 -23.98 0.74
N TYR A 304 -9.52 -23.56 1.87
CA TYR A 304 -8.48 -24.34 2.52
C TYR A 304 -9.02 -25.65 3.08
N TYR A 305 -10.20 -25.62 3.72
CA TYR A 305 -10.83 -26.85 4.21
C TYR A 305 -11.30 -27.73 3.05
N VAL A 306 -11.80 -27.14 1.96
CA VAL A 306 -12.11 -27.85 0.71
C VAL A 306 -10.88 -28.58 0.17
N LEU A 307 -9.73 -27.90 0.07
CA LEU A 307 -8.48 -28.52 -0.37
C LEU A 307 -7.98 -29.59 0.62
N SER A 308 -8.09 -29.32 1.93
CA SER A 308 -7.73 -30.26 2.99
C SER A 308 -8.55 -31.54 2.92
N ASP A 309 -9.85 -31.44 2.63
CA ASP A 309 -10.76 -32.58 2.44
C ASP A 309 -10.56 -33.29 1.10
N LEU A 310 -10.23 -32.56 0.03
CA LEU A 310 -9.92 -33.14 -1.28
C LEU A 310 -8.63 -33.97 -1.24
N LEU A 311 -7.61 -33.46 -0.55
CA LEU A 311 -6.33 -34.15 -0.34
C LEU A 311 -6.39 -35.18 0.80
N GLU A 312 -7.46 -35.18 1.59
CA GLU A 312 -7.62 -36.00 2.79
C GLU A 312 -6.49 -35.82 3.82
N ILE A 313 -5.86 -34.64 3.82
CA ILE A 313 -4.80 -34.27 4.78
C ILE A 313 -5.41 -33.31 5.80
N PRO A 314 -5.86 -33.78 6.98
CA PRO A 314 -6.41 -32.90 8.00
C PRO A 314 -5.35 -31.95 8.53
N ASN A 315 -5.75 -30.72 8.86
CA ASN A 315 -4.85 -29.68 9.37
C ASN A 315 -3.65 -29.41 8.43
N LEU A 316 -3.89 -29.47 7.10
CA LEU A 316 -2.92 -29.25 6.03
C LEU A 316 -1.91 -28.12 6.32
N GLY A 317 -2.36 -26.93 6.71
CA GLY A 317 -1.49 -25.78 6.95
C GLY A 317 -0.57 -25.96 8.17
N THR A 318 -1.08 -26.53 9.26
CA THR A 318 -0.25 -26.81 10.44
C THR A 318 0.74 -27.94 10.15
N ARG A 319 0.31 -28.99 9.43
CA ARG A 319 1.20 -30.10 9.01
C ARG A 319 2.27 -29.62 8.03
N ALA A 320 1.91 -28.78 7.06
CA ALA A 320 2.85 -28.22 6.08
C ALA A 320 3.92 -27.37 6.74
N ASN A 321 3.54 -26.48 7.67
CA ASN A 321 4.52 -25.68 8.43
C ASN A 321 5.44 -26.56 9.28
N ARG A 322 4.92 -27.60 9.94
CA ARG A 322 5.76 -28.57 10.68
C ARG A 322 6.69 -29.35 9.75
N TYR A 323 6.20 -29.74 8.57
CA TYR A 323 6.99 -30.45 7.57
C TYR A 323 8.14 -29.59 7.02
N LEU A 324 7.90 -28.31 6.73
CA LEU A 324 8.98 -27.37 6.36
C LEU A 324 10.00 -27.21 7.49
N GLY A 325 9.55 -27.16 8.74
CA GLY A 325 10.43 -27.17 9.91
C GLY A 325 11.25 -28.45 10.02
N TYR A 326 10.64 -29.61 9.76
CA TYR A 326 11.33 -30.90 9.68
C TYR A 326 12.39 -30.90 8.57
N LEU A 327 12.07 -30.44 7.37
CA LEU A 327 13.04 -30.35 6.26
C LEU A 327 14.22 -29.45 6.62
N PHE A 328 13.95 -28.33 7.29
CA PHE A 328 15.00 -27.44 7.80
C PHE A 328 15.90 -28.16 8.81
N GLN A 329 15.32 -28.93 9.74
CA GLN A 329 16.08 -29.72 10.72
C GLN A 329 16.88 -30.86 10.07
N ARG A 330 16.26 -31.61 9.15
CA ARG A 330 16.83 -32.79 8.51
C ARG A 330 17.92 -32.45 7.49
N TYR A 331 17.72 -31.44 6.65
CA TYR A 331 18.62 -31.12 5.54
C TYR A 331 19.57 -29.96 5.84
N LEU A 332 19.07 -28.87 6.44
CA LEU A 332 19.91 -27.70 6.74
C LEU A 332 20.72 -27.90 8.02
N ILE A 333 20.06 -28.26 9.12
CA ILE A 333 20.72 -28.52 10.40
C ILE A 333 21.42 -29.90 10.41
N ARG A 334 20.97 -30.84 9.56
CA ARG A 334 21.42 -32.25 9.50
C ARG A 334 21.20 -33.02 10.82
N SER A 335 20.09 -32.75 11.51
CA SER A 335 19.66 -33.59 12.64
C SER A 335 19.21 -34.95 12.12
N ARG A 336 19.88 -36.03 12.55
CA ARG A 336 19.54 -37.41 12.16
C ARG A 336 18.35 -37.98 12.95
N GLU A 337 18.03 -37.39 14.09
CA GLU A 337 16.93 -37.79 14.99
C GLU A 337 15.60 -37.11 14.61
N ALA A 338 15.62 -36.14 13.70
CA ALA A 338 14.38 -35.54 13.21
C ALA A 338 13.62 -36.58 12.38
N GLU A 339 12.39 -36.89 12.80
CA GLU A 339 11.43 -37.75 12.12
C GLU A 339 10.09 -37.02 11.96
N PHE A 340 9.38 -37.31 10.87
CA PHE A 340 8.04 -36.77 10.63
C PHE A 340 7.15 -37.89 10.07
N PRO A 341 6.03 -38.22 10.71
CA PRO A 341 5.15 -39.29 10.25
C PRO A 341 4.42 -38.86 8.97
N LEU A 342 4.77 -39.51 7.85
CA LEU A 342 4.14 -39.36 6.55
C LEU A 342 3.36 -40.64 6.24
N SER A 343 2.13 -40.49 5.74
CA SER A 343 1.36 -41.63 5.25
C SER A 343 1.86 -42.10 3.89
N ASP A 344 2.27 -41.19 3.00
CA ASP A 344 2.89 -41.53 1.71
C ASP A 344 3.83 -40.45 1.15
N ALA A 345 4.56 -40.78 0.07
CA ALA A 345 5.46 -39.84 -0.61
C ALA A 345 4.72 -38.66 -1.28
N ARG A 346 3.46 -38.84 -1.67
CA ARG A 346 2.66 -37.77 -2.27
C ARG A 346 2.27 -36.73 -1.23
N GLU A 347 2.08 -37.14 0.02
CA GLU A 347 1.83 -36.26 1.16
C GLU A 347 2.97 -35.27 1.33
N ALA A 348 4.20 -35.76 1.31
CA ALA A 348 5.40 -34.93 1.40
C ALA A 348 5.41 -33.82 0.32
N VAL A 349 5.08 -34.17 -0.92
CA VAL A 349 5.01 -33.20 -2.03
C VAL A 349 3.92 -32.16 -1.78
N TRP A 350 2.71 -32.59 -1.41
CA TRP A 350 1.61 -31.68 -1.11
C TRP A 350 1.89 -30.76 0.08
N LEU A 351 2.46 -31.28 1.16
CA LEU A 351 2.84 -30.51 2.34
C LEU A 351 3.91 -29.45 2.00
N PHE A 352 4.91 -29.81 1.20
CA PHE A 352 5.94 -28.88 0.74
C PHE A 352 5.36 -27.79 -0.16
N LEU A 353 4.67 -28.17 -1.25
CA LEU A 353 4.10 -27.24 -2.21
C LEU A 353 3.11 -26.28 -1.55
N TYR A 354 2.20 -26.82 -0.72
CA TYR A 354 1.24 -26.01 0.02
C TYR A 354 1.93 -25.05 0.99
N GLY A 355 2.90 -25.53 1.77
CA GLY A 355 3.61 -24.71 2.75
C GLY A 355 4.32 -23.51 2.11
N VAL A 356 5.03 -23.75 1.00
CA VAL A 356 5.72 -22.69 0.24
C VAL A 356 4.72 -21.75 -0.42
N ALA A 357 3.71 -22.28 -1.12
CA ALA A 357 2.72 -21.46 -1.82
C ALA A 357 1.90 -20.59 -0.85
N SER A 358 1.46 -21.15 0.28
CA SER A 358 0.74 -20.43 1.33
C SER A 358 1.59 -19.31 1.95
N PHE A 359 2.88 -19.57 2.17
CA PHE A 359 3.81 -18.56 2.66
C PHE A 359 3.99 -17.41 1.64
N CYS A 360 4.28 -17.72 0.38
CA CYS A 360 4.45 -16.73 -0.68
C CYS A 360 3.18 -15.91 -0.92
N TYR A 361 2.02 -16.56 -0.96
CA TYR A 361 0.75 -15.87 -1.17
C TYR A 361 0.39 -14.94 -0.01
N ARG A 362 0.66 -15.36 1.24
CA ARG A 362 0.47 -14.48 2.41
C ARG A 362 1.36 -13.25 2.33
N ILE A 363 2.64 -13.39 1.96
CA ILE A 363 3.54 -12.24 1.75
C ILE A 363 2.97 -11.32 0.66
N TYR A 364 2.61 -11.90 -0.49
CA TYR A 364 2.09 -11.16 -1.63
C TYR A 364 0.85 -10.35 -1.25
N ILE A 365 -0.17 -10.97 -0.65
CA ILE A 365 -1.40 -10.28 -0.25
C ILE A 365 -1.12 -9.20 0.81
N THR A 366 -0.31 -9.50 1.83
CA THR A 366 -0.01 -8.51 2.87
C THR A 366 0.75 -7.32 2.31
N LEU A 367 1.71 -7.53 1.40
CA LEU A 367 2.43 -6.45 0.74
C LEU A 367 1.50 -5.62 -0.17
N GLN A 368 0.64 -6.27 -0.95
CA GLN A 368 -0.33 -5.58 -1.82
C GLN A 368 -1.31 -4.73 -1.01
N ILE A 369 -1.86 -5.26 0.09
CA ILE A 369 -2.72 -4.49 0.99
C ILE A 369 -1.94 -3.32 1.60
N ALA A 370 -0.72 -3.54 2.09
CA ALA A 370 0.09 -2.48 2.68
C ALA A 370 0.41 -1.36 1.68
N LEU A 371 0.81 -1.70 0.44
CA LEU A 371 1.10 -0.73 -0.62
C LEU A 371 -0.17 0.01 -1.08
N PHE A 372 -1.29 -0.71 -1.23
CA PHE A 372 -2.57 -0.11 -1.59
C PHE A 372 -3.06 0.87 -0.52
N VAL A 373 -2.95 0.50 0.76
CA VAL A 373 -3.30 1.41 1.85
C VAL A 373 -2.30 2.57 1.96
N ALA A 374 -1.00 2.32 1.78
CA ALA A 374 0.02 3.37 1.85
C ALA A 374 -0.12 4.44 0.76
N SER A 375 -0.58 4.07 -0.44
CA SER A 375 -0.78 5.03 -1.55
C SER A 375 -1.91 6.03 -1.28
N ARG A 376 -2.86 5.70 -0.40
CA ARG A 376 -3.97 6.61 -0.01
C ARG A 376 -3.85 7.15 1.41
N PHE A 377 -3.35 6.34 2.34
CA PHE A 377 -3.18 6.64 3.76
C PHE A 377 -1.75 6.27 4.20
N PHE A 378 -0.78 7.14 3.92
CA PHE A 378 0.64 6.88 4.15
C PHE A 378 0.95 6.35 5.57
N PHE A 379 0.40 6.98 6.61
CA PHE A 379 0.62 6.58 8.00
C PHE A 379 0.05 5.17 8.31
N VAL A 380 -1.18 4.90 7.88
CA VAL A 380 -1.85 3.60 8.11
C VAL A 380 -1.13 2.50 7.33
N GLY A 381 -0.71 2.78 6.10
CA GLY A 381 0.06 1.87 5.28
C GLY A 381 1.40 1.49 5.91
N ILE A 382 2.13 2.46 6.48
CA ILE A 382 3.36 2.20 7.24
C ILE A 382 3.08 1.31 8.45
N LEU A 383 2.02 1.58 9.21
CA LEU A 383 1.68 0.79 10.40
C LEU A 383 1.37 -0.68 10.03
N ILE A 384 0.60 -0.90 8.95
CA ILE A 384 0.32 -2.24 8.42
C ILE A 384 1.61 -2.90 7.92
N ALA A 385 2.49 -2.16 7.22
CA ALA A 385 3.77 -2.68 6.76
C ALA A 385 4.69 -3.09 7.92
N LEU A 386 4.79 -2.28 8.98
CA LEU A 386 5.56 -2.61 10.17
C LEU A 386 4.98 -3.83 10.90
N TRP A 387 3.65 -3.90 11.05
CA TRP A 387 2.98 -5.06 11.62
C TRP A 387 3.22 -6.33 10.79
N ALA A 388 3.14 -6.24 9.47
CA ALA A 388 3.43 -7.32 8.54
C ALA A 388 4.88 -7.80 8.62
N ILE A 389 5.84 -6.88 8.60
CA ILE A 389 7.27 -7.18 8.72
C ILE A 389 7.55 -7.82 10.09
N GLY A 390 6.98 -7.30 11.17
CA GLY A 390 7.08 -7.88 12.51
C GLY A 390 6.52 -9.30 12.59
N GLY A 391 5.36 -9.52 11.98
CA GLY A 391 4.71 -10.83 11.86
C GLY A 391 5.50 -11.84 11.05
N LEU A 392 6.11 -11.40 9.95
CA LEU A 392 6.77 -12.26 8.97
C LEU A 392 8.24 -12.55 9.31
N LEU A 393 8.98 -11.56 9.80
CA LEU A 393 10.42 -11.67 10.06
C LEU A 393 10.72 -11.84 11.54
N ILE A 394 10.17 -10.96 12.40
CA ILE A 394 10.56 -10.90 13.81
C ILE A 394 9.99 -12.09 14.59
N LEU A 395 8.68 -12.37 14.47
CA LEU A 395 8.01 -13.42 15.22
C LEU A 395 8.57 -14.83 14.95
N PRO A 396 8.79 -15.26 13.70
CA PRO A 396 9.42 -16.55 13.42
C PRO A 396 10.86 -16.62 13.92
N LEU A 397 11.63 -15.54 13.75
CA LEU A 397 13.02 -15.47 14.25
C LEU A 397 13.06 -15.62 15.77
N VAL A 398 12.19 -14.91 16.50
CA VAL A 398 12.08 -15.03 17.97
C VAL A 398 11.68 -16.44 18.38
N ARG A 399 10.76 -17.10 17.67
CA ARG A 399 10.39 -18.50 17.96
C ARG A 399 11.56 -19.45 17.74
N VAL A 400 12.28 -19.30 16.62
CA VAL A 400 13.46 -20.12 16.30
C VAL A 400 14.53 -19.92 17.37
N VAL A 401 14.89 -18.67 17.69
CA VAL A 401 15.85 -18.33 18.74
C VAL A 401 15.42 -18.92 20.08
N ARG A 402 14.15 -18.76 20.46
CA ARG A 402 13.62 -19.32 21.72
C ARG A 402 13.73 -20.84 21.77
N VAL A 403 13.37 -21.55 20.69
CA VAL A 403 13.48 -23.01 20.58
C VAL A 403 14.93 -23.47 20.70
N ILE A 404 15.86 -22.78 20.02
CA ILE A 404 17.31 -23.07 20.09
C ILE A 404 17.85 -22.85 21.51
N LEU A 405 17.38 -21.80 22.19
CA LEU A 405 17.79 -21.48 23.56
C LEU A 405 17.19 -22.45 24.59
N SER A 406 15.96 -22.92 24.39
CA SER A 406 15.23 -23.74 25.37
C SER A 406 15.45 -25.25 25.24
N GLN A 407 15.73 -25.78 24.05
CA GLN A 407 15.94 -27.22 23.84
C GLN A 407 17.41 -27.60 24.07
N ARG A 408 17.64 -28.53 25.02
CA ARG A 408 18.99 -29.02 25.37
C ARG A 408 19.62 -29.88 24.27
N GLU A 409 18.81 -30.58 23.48
CA GLU A 409 19.26 -31.44 22.36
C GLU A 409 19.92 -30.63 21.24
N LEU A 410 19.45 -29.41 20.98
CA LEU A 410 20.01 -28.52 19.95
C LEU A 410 21.31 -27.83 20.37
N TYR A 411 21.78 -28.01 21.62
CA TYR A 411 22.99 -27.36 22.14
C TYR A 411 24.23 -27.66 21.28
N ARG A 412 24.37 -28.91 20.80
CA ARG A 412 25.47 -29.34 19.93
C ARG A 412 25.42 -28.74 18.52
N LEU A 413 24.28 -28.22 18.08
CA LEU A 413 24.03 -27.73 16.72
C LEU A 413 23.95 -26.19 16.64
N ARG A 414 24.04 -25.48 17.77
CA ARG A 414 23.92 -24.00 17.86
C ARG A 414 24.91 -23.26 16.96
N GLY A 415 26.17 -23.68 16.94
CA GLY A 415 27.21 -23.06 16.10
C GLY A 415 26.88 -23.15 14.61
N ARG A 416 26.31 -24.27 14.17
CA ARG A 416 25.87 -24.47 12.78
C ARG A 416 24.64 -23.64 12.44
N ILE A 417 23.68 -23.55 13.35
CA ILE A 417 22.48 -22.71 13.16
C ILE A 417 22.87 -21.23 13.08
N LEU A 418 23.79 -20.79 13.93
CA LEU A 418 24.34 -19.43 13.87
C LEU A 418 25.09 -19.19 12.56
N ALA A 419 25.93 -20.13 12.12
CA ALA A 419 26.65 -20.03 10.85
C ALA A 419 25.70 -19.98 9.64
N LEU A 420 24.64 -20.79 9.61
CA LEU A 420 23.61 -20.73 8.58
C LEU A 420 22.83 -19.41 8.61
N GLY A 421 22.50 -18.91 9.80
CA GLY A 421 21.86 -17.61 9.97
C GLY A 421 22.74 -16.46 9.48
N LEU A 422 24.03 -16.47 9.83
CA LEU A 422 25.01 -15.50 9.34
C LEU A 422 25.24 -15.63 7.84
N ALA A 423 25.28 -16.84 7.29
CA ALA A 423 25.40 -17.06 5.84
C ALA A 423 24.16 -16.53 5.09
N ALA A 424 22.96 -16.82 5.57
CA ALA A 424 21.72 -16.30 4.98
C ALA A 424 21.63 -14.77 5.08
N GLY A 425 21.99 -14.21 6.23
CA GLY A 425 22.11 -12.76 6.42
C GLY A 425 23.16 -12.14 5.50
N GLY A 426 24.31 -12.80 5.36
CA GLY A 426 25.38 -12.41 4.44
C GLY A 426 24.94 -12.42 2.98
N VAL A 427 24.18 -13.43 2.55
CA VAL A 427 23.59 -13.48 1.20
C VAL A 427 22.60 -12.35 0.99
N LEU A 428 21.74 -12.04 1.97
CA LEU A 428 20.81 -10.90 1.88
C LEU A 428 21.55 -9.56 1.77
N VAL A 429 22.59 -9.36 2.58
CA VAL A 429 23.44 -8.17 2.52
C VAL A 429 24.17 -8.09 1.17
N PHE A 430 24.68 -9.22 0.68
CA PHE A 430 25.32 -9.30 -0.63
C PHE A 430 24.34 -8.95 -1.76
N LEU A 431 23.13 -9.51 -1.76
CA LEU A 431 22.10 -9.18 -2.75
C LEU A 431 21.70 -7.70 -2.69
N ALA A 432 21.54 -7.14 -1.48
CA ALA A 432 21.24 -5.72 -1.28
C ALA A 432 22.39 -4.79 -1.72
N ALA A 433 23.63 -5.29 -1.74
CA ALA A 433 24.81 -4.55 -2.17
C ALA A 433 25.12 -4.73 -3.67
N ALA A 434 24.84 -5.91 -4.24
CA ALA A 434 25.21 -6.30 -5.61
C ALA A 434 24.15 -5.93 -6.65
N ILE A 435 22.86 -5.94 -6.29
CA ILE A 435 21.78 -5.59 -7.21
C ILE A 435 21.64 -4.07 -7.25
N SER A 436 21.95 -3.49 -8.41
CA SER A 436 21.78 -2.06 -8.68
C SER A 436 20.40 -1.76 -9.25
N PHE A 437 19.75 -0.73 -8.72
CA PHE A 437 18.44 -0.28 -9.18
C PHE A 437 18.57 1.08 -9.90
N PRO A 438 17.73 1.36 -10.92
CA PRO A 438 17.72 2.66 -11.60
C PRO A 438 17.51 3.81 -10.61
N SER A 439 18.38 4.82 -10.66
CA SER A 439 18.39 5.94 -9.72
C SER A 439 18.09 7.24 -10.46
N PHE A 440 17.17 8.06 -9.94
CA PHE A 440 16.80 9.33 -10.55
C PHE A 440 16.48 10.37 -9.47
N THR A 441 16.63 11.65 -9.81
CA THR A 441 16.16 12.79 -9.02
C THR A 441 15.13 13.53 -9.85
N THR A 442 13.97 13.81 -9.25
CA THR A 442 12.91 14.61 -9.86
C THR A 442 12.91 16.01 -9.26
N ALA A 443 12.78 17.02 -10.10
CA ALA A 443 12.69 18.41 -9.69
C ALA A 443 11.66 19.15 -10.54
N GLU A 444 11.14 20.25 -10.00
CA GLU A 444 10.26 21.16 -10.73
C GLU A 444 11.05 22.36 -11.23
N GLY A 445 10.65 22.88 -12.38
CA GLY A 445 11.21 24.08 -12.96
C GLY A 445 10.17 24.90 -13.70
N ILE A 446 10.61 26.03 -14.22
CA ILE A 446 9.78 26.90 -15.03
C ILE A 446 10.50 27.25 -16.32
N LEU A 447 9.72 27.45 -17.38
CA LEU A 447 10.23 28.02 -18.61
C LEU A 447 10.56 29.50 -18.37
N TRP A 448 11.85 29.85 -18.45
CA TRP A 448 12.35 31.16 -18.05
C TRP A 448 13.05 31.88 -19.21
N PRO A 449 12.67 33.13 -19.51
CA PRO A 449 13.38 33.93 -20.50
C PRO A 449 14.69 34.43 -19.88
N GLY A 450 15.78 34.48 -20.66
CA GLY A 450 17.07 34.92 -20.15
C GLY A 450 17.04 36.30 -19.47
N ASP A 451 17.99 36.59 -18.59
CA ASP A 451 18.00 37.87 -17.86
C ASP A 451 18.10 39.09 -18.80
N GLN A 452 18.67 38.90 -20.00
CA GLN A 452 18.76 39.92 -21.05
C GLN A 452 17.45 40.17 -21.81
N ALA A 453 16.47 39.25 -21.71
CA ALA A 453 15.16 39.36 -22.35
C ALA A 453 14.24 40.35 -21.61
N GLN A 454 14.58 40.74 -20.39
CA GLN A 454 13.71 41.55 -19.55
C GLN A 454 13.69 43.02 -19.98
N VAL A 455 12.49 43.54 -20.26
CA VAL A 455 12.25 44.93 -20.62
C VAL A 455 12.11 45.75 -19.34
N ARG A 456 13.11 46.57 -19.06
CA ARG A 456 13.17 47.45 -17.88
C ARG A 456 13.11 48.92 -18.27
N THR A 457 12.55 49.73 -17.38
CA THR A 457 12.50 51.19 -17.53
C THR A 457 13.87 51.83 -17.33
N GLY A 458 14.27 52.70 -18.26
CA GLY A 458 15.53 53.44 -18.16
C GLY A 458 15.46 54.68 -17.27
N ALA A 459 14.27 55.29 -17.12
CA ALA A 459 14.02 56.46 -16.29
C ALA A 459 12.66 56.36 -15.58
N LYS A 460 12.42 57.24 -14.60
CA LYS A 460 11.13 57.36 -13.91
C LYS A 460 10.16 58.24 -14.72
N GLY A 461 8.88 57.85 -14.80
CA GLY A 461 7.86 58.60 -15.53
C GLY A 461 6.52 57.90 -15.56
N PHE A 462 5.54 58.50 -16.22
CA PHE A 462 4.23 57.89 -16.48
C PHE A 462 4.24 57.23 -17.85
N VAL A 463 3.71 56.04 -17.98
CA VAL A 463 3.56 55.37 -19.29
C VAL A 463 2.51 56.12 -20.10
N ARG A 464 2.91 56.71 -21.23
CA ARG A 464 2.01 57.45 -22.13
C ARG A 464 1.34 56.51 -23.13
N GLU A 465 2.15 55.70 -23.79
CA GLU A 465 1.67 54.78 -24.82
C GLU A 465 2.55 53.53 -24.93
N ILE A 466 1.93 52.45 -25.39
CA ILE A 466 2.59 51.20 -25.75
C ILE A 466 2.78 51.24 -27.27
N ALA A 467 4.01 51.48 -27.72
CA ALA A 467 4.35 51.70 -29.13
C ALA A 467 4.39 50.41 -29.95
N ALA A 468 4.68 49.27 -29.33
CA ALA A 468 4.65 47.94 -29.97
C ALA A 468 3.52 47.09 -29.40
N ALA A 469 2.70 46.49 -30.27
CA ALA A 469 1.59 45.65 -29.82
C ALA A 469 2.10 44.43 -29.01
N PRO A 470 1.53 44.14 -27.83
CA PRO A 470 1.84 42.91 -27.09
C PRO A 470 1.60 41.67 -27.97
N GLY A 471 2.53 40.72 -27.95
CA GLY A 471 2.54 39.52 -28.78
C GLY A 471 3.16 39.71 -30.17
N SER A 472 3.51 40.93 -30.57
CA SER A 472 4.17 41.18 -31.86
C SER A 472 5.68 40.86 -31.82
N ARG A 473 6.24 40.55 -32.99
CA ARG A 473 7.68 40.34 -33.14
C ARG A 473 8.39 41.69 -33.31
N VAL A 474 9.41 41.93 -32.51
CA VAL A 474 10.16 43.19 -32.44
C VAL A 474 11.64 42.95 -32.70
N LYS A 475 12.31 43.95 -33.30
CA LYS A 475 13.76 43.94 -33.52
C LYS A 475 14.51 44.59 -32.37
N GLN A 476 15.78 44.25 -32.20
CA GLN A 476 16.66 44.91 -31.24
C GLN A 476 16.67 46.44 -31.46
N GLY A 477 16.54 47.21 -30.37
CA GLY A 477 16.50 48.68 -30.38
C GLY A 477 15.16 49.29 -30.78
N GLN A 478 14.17 48.49 -31.19
CA GLN A 478 12.83 48.99 -31.54
C GLN A 478 12.14 49.59 -30.30
N PRO A 479 11.49 50.77 -30.41
CA PRO A 479 10.70 51.34 -29.31
C PRO A 479 9.53 50.45 -28.92
N LEU A 480 9.39 50.15 -27.64
CA LEU A 480 8.31 49.31 -27.10
C LEU A 480 7.30 50.13 -26.31
N ILE A 481 7.78 50.97 -25.39
CA ILE A 481 6.94 51.76 -24.48
C ILE A 481 7.51 53.17 -24.44
N ARG A 482 6.63 54.18 -24.53
CA ARG A 482 7.01 55.57 -24.33
C ARG A 482 6.47 56.06 -22.99
N CYS A 483 7.38 56.51 -22.15
CA CYS A 483 7.07 57.19 -20.91
C CYS A 483 7.15 58.71 -21.11
N GLU A 484 6.45 59.44 -20.26
CA GLU A 484 6.47 60.89 -20.21
C GLU A 484 6.81 61.35 -18.78
N ASN A 485 7.63 62.39 -18.71
CA ASN A 485 7.99 63.05 -17.46
C ASN A 485 8.10 64.56 -17.74
N ALA A 486 7.04 65.30 -17.39
CA ALA A 486 6.94 66.73 -17.65
C ALA A 486 8.01 67.54 -16.91
N ASP A 487 8.39 67.10 -15.71
CA ASP A 487 9.44 67.74 -14.91
C ASP A 487 10.80 67.60 -15.59
N LEU A 488 11.11 66.40 -16.10
CA LEU A 488 12.38 66.14 -16.80
C LEU A 488 12.48 66.95 -18.11
N LEU A 489 11.39 67.04 -18.87
CA LEU A 489 11.31 67.90 -20.06
C LEU A 489 11.55 69.37 -19.73
N SER A 490 10.97 69.86 -18.63
CA SER A 490 11.13 71.24 -18.17
C SER A 490 12.56 71.50 -17.68
N GLN A 491 13.16 70.54 -16.99
CA GLN A 491 14.55 70.59 -16.53
C GLN A 491 15.53 70.67 -17.71
N VAL A 492 15.34 69.88 -18.77
CA VAL A 492 16.16 69.97 -19.99
C VAL A 492 16.04 71.35 -20.64
N ARG A 493 14.83 71.90 -20.77
CA ARG A 493 14.62 73.25 -21.33
C ARG A 493 15.27 74.35 -20.50
N LEU A 494 15.21 74.25 -19.17
CA LEU A 494 15.85 75.18 -18.26
C LEU A 494 17.38 75.15 -18.42
N LEU A 495 17.98 73.96 -18.39
CA LEU A 495 19.43 73.79 -18.59
C LEU A 495 19.89 74.28 -19.97
N GLU A 496 19.08 74.11 -21.02
CA GLU A 496 19.37 74.66 -22.35
C GLU A 496 19.32 76.19 -22.38
N ALA A 497 18.40 76.80 -21.62
CA ALA A 497 18.31 78.26 -21.49
C ALA A 497 19.49 78.83 -20.69
N GLU A 498 19.82 78.23 -19.54
CA GLU A 498 20.98 78.58 -18.71
C GLU A 498 22.28 78.45 -19.53
N ARG A 499 22.43 77.35 -20.28
CA ARG A 499 23.56 77.18 -21.19
C ARG A 499 23.65 78.31 -22.20
N LYS A 500 22.56 78.70 -22.85
CA LYS A 500 22.54 79.81 -23.83
C LYS A 500 22.95 81.13 -23.19
N GLU A 501 22.47 81.40 -21.97
CA GLU A 501 22.84 82.59 -21.20
C GLU A 501 24.33 82.61 -20.87
N VAL A 502 24.86 81.53 -20.30
CA VAL A 502 26.28 81.43 -19.93
C VAL A 502 27.19 81.49 -21.17
N VAL A 503 26.79 80.88 -22.30
CA VAL A 503 27.52 81.03 -23.58
C VAL A 503 27.56 82.48 -24.04
N ALA A 504 26.45 83.22 -23.92
CA ALA A 504 26.41 84.63 -24.30
C ALA A 504 27.31 85.48 -23.40
N ARG A 505 27.30 85.25 -22.08
CA ARG A 505 28.16 85.93 -21.10
C ARG A 505 29.63 85.59 -21.28
N HIS A 506 29.96 84.32 -21.52
CA HIS A 506 31.31 83.85 -21.80
C HIS A 506 31.93 84.55 -23.02
N ARG A 507 31.17 84.73 -24.10
CA ARG A 507 31.62 85.47 -25.30
C ARG A 507 31.97 86.93 -25.01
N VAL A 508 31.25 87.58 -24.10
CA VAL A 508 31.54 88.96 -23.68
C VAL A 508 32.78 89.00 -22.77
N ALA A 509 32.87 88.08 -21.80
CA ALA A 509 33.98 87.97 -20.86
C ALA A 509 35.32 87.61 -21.54
N PHE A 510 35.29 86.78 -22.58
CA PHE A 510 36.46 86.40 -23.38
C PHE A 510 37.25 87.59 -23.93
N VAL A 511 36.58 88.73 -24.17
CA VAL A 511 37.19 89.95 -24.71
C VAL A 511 37.66 90.91 -23.61
N LYS A 512 37.12 90.81 -22.38
CA LYS A 512 37.32 91.80 -21.31
C LYS A 512 38.22 91.33 -20.16
N ASP A 513 38.09 90.09 -19.67
CA ASP A 513 38.78 89.61 -18.47
C ASP A 513 39.02 88.08 -18.50
N ARG A 514 40.30 87.67 -18.34
CA ARG A 514 40.71 86.26 -18.29
C ARG A 514 40.20 85.51 -17.04
N ASN A 515 40.00 86.20 -15.92
CA ASN A 515 39.51 85.57 -14.69
C ASN A 515 38.00 85.28 -14.79
N GLU A 516 37.20 86.24 -15.29
CA GLU A 516 35.77 86.02 -15.57
C GLU A 516 35.56 84.92 -16.62
N GLU A 517 36.39 84.88 -17.66
CA GLU A 517 36.34 83.85 -18.69
C GLU A 517 36.52 82.43 -18.10
N ARG A 518 37.46 82.25 -17.18
CA ARG A 518 37.69 80.95 -16.52
C ARG A 518 36.48 80.52 -15.67
N ILE A 519 35.86 81.45 -14.95
CA ILE A 519 34.68 81.18 -14.12
C ILE A 519 33.51 80.70 -15.02
N PHE A 520 33.22 81.44 -16.10
CA PHE A 520 32.16 81.05 -17.03
C PHE A 520 32.46 79.75 -17.77
N ARG A 521 33.74 79.43 -18.04
CA ARG A 521 34.14 78.15 -18.63
C ARG A 521 33.85 76.97 -17.70
N GLU A 522 34.15 77.11 -16.41
CA GLU A 522 33.84 76.09 -15.40
C GLU A 522 32.33 75.94 -15.18
N GLU A 523 31.59 77.05 -15.21
CA GLU A 523 30.12 77.03 -15.15
C GLU A 523 29.51 76.34 -16.37
N LEU A 524 29.98 76.66 -17.58
CA LEU A 524 29.55 76.00 -18.81
C LEU A 524 29.81 74.49 -18.76
N ALA A 525 31.00 74.07 -18.30
CA ALA A 525 31.33 72.65 -18.16
C ALA A 525 30.39 71.93 -17.19
N ARG A 526 30.01 72.56 -16.07
CA ARG A 526 29.03 72.00 -15.13
C ARG A 526 27.64 71.86 -15.75
N ILE A 527 27.17 72.90 -16.46
CA ILE A 527 25.86 72.88 -17.13
C ILE A 527 25.84 71.83 -18.24
N ASP A 528 26.92 71.69 -19.02
CA ASP A 528 27.02 70.70 -20.09
C ASP A 528 26.93 69.26 -19.54
N VAL A 529 27.55 68.97 -18.40
CA VAL A 529 27.44 67.66 -17.73
C VAL A 529 26.02 67.41 -17.23
N ALA A 530 25.38 68.40 -16.60
CA ALA A 530 24.00 68.29 -16.13
C ALA A 530 23.01 68.10 -17.29
N LEU A 531 23.21 68.84 -18.39
CA LEU A 531 22.39 68.75 -19.60
C LEU A 531 22.57 67.41 -20.32
N ALA A 532 23.80 66.90 -20.39
CA ALA A 532 24.08 65.57 -20.95
C ALA A 532 23.35 64.48 -20.17
N LYS A 533 23.43 64.51 -18.83
CA LYS A 533 22.71 63.57 -17.96
C LYS A 533 21.19 63.68 -18.11
N ALA A 534 20.64 64.90 -18.13
CA ALA A 534 19.21 65.11 -18.29
C ALA A 534 18.70 64.63 -19.67
N ARG A 535 19.49 64.81 -20.74
CA ARG A 535 19.19 64.28 -22.08
C ARG A 535 19.27 62.77 -22.15
N GLU A 536 20.22 62.16 -21.44
CA GLU A 536 20.31 60.70 -21.33
C GLU A 536 19.07 60.11 -20.64
N GLU A 537 18.66 60.70 -19.51
CA GLU A 537 17.42 60.31 -18.82
C GLU A 537 16.18 60.54 -19.68
N LEU A 538 16.16 61.61 -20.48
CA LEU A 538 15.07 61.90 -21.41
C LEU A 538 15.01 60.86 -22.54
N ALA A 539 16.14 60.47 -23.11
CA ALA A 539 16.22 59.39 -24.10
C ALA A 539 15.77 58.05 -23.50
N ALA A 540 16.07 57.82 -22.22
CA ALA A 540 15.69 56.64 -21.45
C ALA A 540 14.20 56.56 -21.09
N LEU A 541 13.40 57.60 -21.37
CA LEU A 541 11.93 57.55 -21.31
C LEU A 541 11.34 56.70 -22.43
N THR A 542 12.08 56.49 -23.54
CA THR A 542 11.67 55.53 -24.56
C THR A 542 12.31 54.18 -24.27
N VAL A 543 11.51 53.26 -23.74
CA VAL A 543 11.94 51.89 -23.47
C VAL A 543 12.03 51.14 -24.79
N ARG A 544 13.22 50.60 -25.09
CA ARG A 544 13.53 49.90 -26.36
C ARG A 544 13.76 48.41 -26.12
N SER A 545 13.59 47.63 -27.18
CA SER A 545 13.83 46.19 -27.14
C SER A 545 15.30 45.85 -26.92
N PRO A 546 15.67 45.05 -25.92
CA PRO A 546 17.05 44.65 -25.68
C PRO A 546 17.58 43.67 -26.76
N GLU A 547 16.69 42.86 -27.33
CA GLU A 547 17.00 41.86 -28.36
C GLU A 547 15.87 41.73 -29.41
N GLU A 548 16.06 40.86 -30.40
CA GLU A 548 15.00 40.48 -31.33
C GLU A 548 14.17 39.32 -30.74
N GLY A 549 12.84 39.42 -30.79
CA GLY A 549 11.98 38.37 -30.25
C GLY A 549 10.50 38.77 -30.23
N VAL A 550 9.70 38.04 -29.45
CA VAL A 550 8.26 38.32 -29.24
C VAL A 550 8.09 39.19 -28.01
N PHE A 551 7.44 40.35 -28.14
CA PHE A 551 7.21 41.27 -27.03
C PHE A 551 6.04 40.80 -26.15
N LEU A 552 6.33 40.32 -24.95
CA LEU A 552 5.37 39.89 -23.96
C LEU A 552 5.23 40.97 -22.87
N LEU A 553 4.03 41.54 -22.76
CA LEU A 553 3.73 42.59 -21.78
C LEU A 553 2.57 42.14 -20.89
N PRO A 554 2.84 41.60 -19.68
CA PRO A 554 1.80 41.22 -18.74
C PRO A 554 0.98 42.46 -18.33
N GLN A 555 -0.35 42.33 -18.27
CA GLN A 555 -1.25 43.40 -17.82
C GLN A 555 -1.10 44.71 -18.62
N ALA A 556 -0.90 44.62 -19.94
CA ALA A 556 -0.79 45.77 -20.86
C ALA A 556 -1.91 46.82 -20.66
N GLU A 557 -3.12 46.37 -20.35
CA GLU A 557 -4.31 47.22 -20.11
C GLU A 557 -4.14 48.17 -18.92
N ASN A 558 -3.39 47.75 -17.88
CA ASN A 558 -3.21 48.52 -16.64
C ASN A 558 -1.93 49.38 -16.65
N LEU A 559 -1.17 49.35 -17.74
CA LEU A 559 0.11 50.05 -17.84
C LEU A 559 -0.05 51.49 -18.31
N ALA A 560 -1.01 51.79 -19.19
CA ALA A 560 -1.24 53.16 -19.65
C ALA A 560 -1.60 54.08 -18.48
N GLY A 561 -0.89 55.20 -18.33
CA GLY A 561 -1.07 56.15 -17.23
C GLY A 561 -0.44 55.73 -15.90
N ARG A 562 0.16 54.54 -15.78
CA ARG A 562 0.83 54.09 -14.55
C ARG A 562 2.19 54.78 -14.37
N PHE A 563 2.48 55.20 -13.15
CA PHE A 563 3.82 55.65 -12.77
C PHE A 563 4.78 54.46 -12.64
N VAL A 564 5.93 54.56 -13.29
CA VAL A 564 6.98 53.53 -13.26
C VAL A 564 8.30 54.13 -12.76
N LYS A 565 9.03 53.37 -11.94
CA LYS A 565 10.34 53.75 -11.41
C LYS A 565 11.44 53.30 -12.34
N ARG A 566 12.63 53.92 -12.28
CA ARG A 566 13.82 53.45 -13.01
C ARG A 566 14.19 52.02 -12.58
N GLY A 567 14.46 51.13 -13.55
CA GLY A 567 14.85 49.74 -13.34
C GLY A 567 13.69 48.77 -13.10
N GLU A 568 12.44 49.25 -13.07
CA GLU A 568 11.24 48.44 -12.93
C GLU A 568 11.04 47.57 -14.17
N ALA A 569 10.76 46.28 -13.95
CA ALA A 569 10.51 45.33 -15.04
C ALA A 569 9.05 45.43 -15.50
N LEU A 570 8.85 45.73 -16.79
CA LEU A 570 7.53 45.88 -17.38
C LEU A 570 7.08 44.62 -18.12
N GLY A 571 8.01 43.92 -18.76
CA GLY A 571 7.71 42.73 -19.56
C GLY A 571 8.97 42.05 -20.07
N PHE A 572 8.84 41.25 -21.12
CA PHE A 572 9.93 40.47 -21.71
C PHE A 572 9.88 40.55 -23.24
N VAL A 573 11.02 40.47 -23.90
CA VAL A 573 11.12 40.21 -25.34
C VAL A 573 11.80 38.85 -25.48
N VAL A 574 11.05 37.86 -25.95
CA VAL A 574 11.46 36.46 -25.84
C VAL A 574 11.81 35.90 -27.21
N ASP A 575 13.05 35.45 -27.35
CA ASP A 575 13.46 34.53 -28.40
C ASP A 575 13.29 33.09 -27.91
N TYR A 576 12.21 32.42 -28.34
CA TYR A 576 11.88 31.05 -27.93
C TYR A 576 12.98 30.03 -28.27
N ALA A 577 13.91 30.34 -29.18
CA ALA A 577 15.06 29.49 -29.47
C ALA A 577 16.16 29.54 -28.39
N LYS A 578 16.13 30.57 -27.53
CA LYS A 578 17.12 30.81 -26.46
C LYS A 578 16.55 30.67 -25.05
N VAL A 579 15.29 30.26 -24.94
CA VAL A 579 14.65 30.02 -23.65
C VAL A 579 15.26 28.80 -22.98
N TYR A 580 15.43 28.86 -21.67
CA TYR A 580 15.90 27.75 -20.85
C TYR A 580 14.88 27.42 -19.78
N VAL A 581 15.02 26.23 -19.18
CA VAL A 581 14.20 25.82 -18.04
C VAL A 581 15.02 26.07 -16.78
N ARG A 582 14.52 26.94 -15.91
CA ARG A 582 15.10 27.16 -14.58
C ARG A 582 14.48 26.19 -13.59
N VAL A 583 15.28 25.22 -13.14
CA VAL A 583 14.89 24.15 -12.23
C VAL A 583 15.38 24.47 -10.83
N VAL A 584 14.55 24.19 -9.82
CA VAL A 584 14.89 24.33 -8.41
C VAL A 584 15.15 22.94 -7.82
N ILE A 585 16.34 22.75 -7.24
CA ILE A 585 16.79 21.45 -6.73
C ILE A 585 17.07 21.59 -5.23
N PRO A 586 16.46 20.73 -4.38
CA PRO A 586 16.70 20.75 -2.94
C PRO A 586 18.17 20.47 -2.62
N GLN A 587 18.72 21.14 -1.60
CA GLN A 587 20.12 20.98 -1.19
C GLN A 587 20.55 19.51 -1.00
N ALA A 588 19.65 18.64 -0.53
CA ALA A 588 19.94 17.21 -0.33
C ALA A 588 20.29 16.45 -1.62
N ASP A 589 19.80 16.91 -2.78
CA ASP A 589 19.95 16.22 -4.06
C ASP A 589 20.96 16.90 -5.01
N VAL A 590 21.41 18.11 -4.68
CA VAL A 590 22.27 18.93 -5.56
C VAL A 590 23.59 18.25 -5.90
N ASP A 591 24.25 17.62 -4.92
CA ASP A 591 25.52 16.93 -5.17
C ASP A 591 25.38 15.83 -6.21
N ARG A 592 24.22 15.16 -6.26
CA ARG A 592 23.95 14.11 -7.24
C ARG A 592 23.77 14.68 -8.63
N VAL A 593 23.09 15.82 -8.72
CA VAL A 593 22.87 16.51 -9.98
C VAL A 593 24.19 17.07 -10.54
N ARG A 594 25.11 17.49 -9.67
CA ARG A 594 26.46 17.96 -10.05
C ARG A 594 27.38 16.85 -10.56
N THR A 595 27.39 15.70 -9.88
CA THR A 595 28.46 14.69 -10.07
C THR A 595 28.05 13.47 -10.87
N ASN A 596 26.75 13.17 -10.97
CA ASN A 596 26.28 11.87 -11.44
C ASN A 596 25.02 12.00 -12.29
N VAL A 597 25.06 12.77 -13.37
CA VAL A 597 23.94 12.89 -14.32
C VAL A 597 24.41 12.48 -15.70
N HIS A 598 23.75 11.48 -16.28
CA HIS A 598 24.05 11.03 -17.65
C HIS A 598 22.96 11.46 -18.65
N SER A 599 21.73 11.64 -18.18
CA SER A 599 20.63 12.13 -19.03
C SER A 599 19.69 13.03 -18.23
N VAL A 600 19.16 14.05 -18.89
CA VAL A 600 18.11 14.91 -18.33
C VAL A 600 16.92 14.89 -19.27
N ARG A 601 15.76 14.58 -18.72
CA ARG A 601 14.49 14.50 -19.45
C ARG A 601 13.52 15.46 -18.81
N LEU A 602 12.84 16.27 -19.63
CA LEU A 602 11.81 17.18 -19.16
C LEU A 602 10.46 16.86 -19.77
N ARG A 603 9.41 17.25 -19.06
CA ARG A 603 8.01 17.22 -19.50
C ARG A 603 7.32 18.51 -19.09
N LEU A 604 6.63 19.12 -20.03
CA LEU A 604 5.79 20.29 -19.74
C LEU A 604 4.54 19.88 -18.96
N ALA A 605 4.04 20.77 -18.09
CA ALA A 605 2.82 20.52 -17.34
C ALA A 605 1.59 20.34 -18.25
N GLU A 606 1.52 21.04 -19.38
CA GLU A 606 0.43 20.88 -20.35
C GLU A 606 0.61 19.67 -21.29
N ALA A 607 1.82 19.10 -21.38
CA ALA A 607 2.16 18.01 -22.30
C ALA A 607 2.93 16.87 -21.62
N LEU A 608 2.31 16.22 -20.62
CA LEU A 608 2.92 15.15 -19.82
C LEU A 608 3.29 13.88 -20.61
N SER A 609 2.74 13.68 -21.81
CA SER A 609 3.04 12.54 -22.68
C SER A 609 4.30 12.74 -23.53
N THR A 610 4.77 13.99 -23.69
CA THR A 610 5.90 14.32 -24.55
C THR A 610 7.14 14.53 -23.71
N GLU A 611 8.16 13.72 -23.95
CA GLU A 611 9.46 13.82 -23.28
C GLU A 611 10.45 14.56 -24.17
N VAL A 612 11.10 15.58 -23.61
CA VAL A 612 12.09 16.39 -24.33
C VAL A 612 13.48 16.17 -23.71
N PRO A 613 14.48 15.74 -24.49
CA PRO A 613 15.85 15.62 -24.01
C PRO A 613 16.44 17.01 -23.70
N SER A 614 17.19 17.10 -22.61
CA SER A 614 17.70 18.36 -22.08
C SER A 614 19.14 18.24 -21.61
N GLU A 615 19.84 19.37 -21.56
CA GLU A 615 21.21 19.45 -21.06
C GLU A 615 21.36 20.55 -20.01
N VAL A 616 22.19 20.30 -19.00
CA VAL A 616 22.52 21.30 -17.97
C VAL A 616 23.48 22.32 -18.57
N VAL A 617 23.07 23.59 -18.61
CA VAL A 617 23.89 24.68 -19.19
C VAL A 617 24.65 25.42 -18.11
N ARG A 618 23.96 25.72 -17.01
CA ARG A 618 24.50 26.58 -15.95
C ARG A 618 23.94 26.18 -14.61
N GLU A 619 24.81 26.19 -13.61
CA GLU A 619 24.43 26.18 -12.21
C GLU A 619 24.54 27.59 -11.63
N VAL A 620 23.55 28.00 -10.85
CA VAL A 620 23.68 29.20 -10.00
C VAL A 620 24.34 28.76 -8.69
N PRO A 621 25.56 29.23 -8.39
CA PRO A 621 26.40 28.64 -7.34
C PRO A 621 25.91 28.87 -5.90
N ALA A 622 24.97 29.79 -5.69
CA ALA A 622 24.43 30.12 -4.37
C ALA A 622 23.05 29.48 -4.16
N ALA A 623 22.88 28.82 -3.00
CA ALA A 623 21.56 28.41 -2.54
C ALA A 623 20.73 29.64 -2.21
N SER A 624 19.45 29.62 -2.58
CA SER A 624 18.50 30.69 -2.27
C SER A 624 17.17 30.11 -1.80
N SER A 625 16.52 30.81 -0.88
CA SER A 625 15.12 30.57 -0.50
C SER A 625 14.14 31.22 -1.49
N ASP A 626 14.61 32.15 -2.34
CA ASP A 626 13.77 32.90 -3.28
C ASP A 626 13.37 32.03 -4.47
N LEU A 627 12.07 31.80 -4.64
CA LEU A 627 11.57 31.04 -5.77
C LEU A 627 11.52 31.88 -7.06
N PRO A 628 11.97 31.35 -8.21
CA PRO A 628 11.88 32.04 -9.50
C PRO A 628 10.45 32.41 -9.92
N SER A 629 9.47 31.61 -9.52
CA SER A 629 8.04 31.86 -9.76
C SER A 629 7.19 31.23 -8.68
N LEU A 630 6.08 31.89 -8.33
CA LEU A 630 5.05 31.34 -7.45
C LEU A 630 4.39 30.08 -8.03
N ALA A 631 4.51 29.83 -9.34
CA ALA A 631 4.01 28.60 -9.98
C ALA A 631 4.65 27.31 -9.43
N LEU A 632 5.83 27.42 -8.79
CA LEU A 632 6.51 26.31 -8.12
C LEU A 632 6.04 26.10 -6.67
N SER A 633 5.29 27.06 -6.12
CA SER A 633 4.78 26.97 -4.76
C SER A 633 3.48 26.14 -4.69
N LEU A 634 3.17 25.60 -3.51
CA LEU A 634 1.90 24.91 -3.24
C LEU A 634 0.68 25.77 -3.61
N GLN A 635 0.74 27.09 -3.40
CA GLN A 635 -0.33 28.02 -3.74
C GLN A 635 -0.48 28.21 -5.26
N GLY A 636 0.62 28.08 -6.02
CA GLY A 636 0.64 28.09 -7.48
C GLY A 636 0.49 26.70 -8.11
N GLY A 637 0.18 25.68 -7.31
CA GLY A 637 0.00 24.29 -7.75
C GLY A 637 1.29 23.50 -7.97
N GLY A 638 2.45 24.02 -7.58
CA GLY A 638 3.70 23.26 -7.48
C GLY A 638 3.83 22.53 -6.14
N SER A 639 5.01 21.99 -5.82
CA SER A 639 5.23 21.19 -4.60
C SER A 639 5.89 21.94 -3.44
N ILE A 640 6.31 23.20 -3.61
CA ILE A 640 7.17 23.89 -2.62
C ILE A 640 6.34 24.71 -1.63
N ALA A 641 6.56 24.47 -0.34
CA ALA A 641 5.94 25.27 0.72
C ALA A 641 6.63 26.62 0.89
N LEU A 642 5.81 27.69 0.95
CA LEU A 642 6.30 29.05 1.24
C LEU A 642 6.48 29.25 2.75
N ASP A 643 7.48 30.03 3.13
CA ASP A 643 7.65 30.48 4.52
C ASP A 643 6.58 31.53 4.86
N PRO A 644 5.68 31.28 5.83
CA PRO A 644 4.67 32.25 6.25
C PRO A 644 5.25 33.52 6.88
N ARG A 645 6.52 33.50 7.33
CA ARG A 645 7.23 34.66 7.90
C ARG A 645 8.11 35.38 6.87
N GLY A 646 8.32 34.77 5.71
CA GLY A 646 9.16 35.29 4.63
C GLY A 646 8.47 36.36 3.78
N GLY A 647 9.24 36.96 2.87
CA GLY A 647 8.73 37.85 1.84
C GLY A 647 7.86 37.11 0.80
N LYS A 648 7.31 37.86 -0.15
CA LYS A 648 6.56 37.24 -1.28
C LYS A 648 7.49 36.28 -2.04
N ALA A 649 7.07 35.02 -2.15
CA ALA A 649 7.75 33.93 -2.88
C ALA A 649 9.03 33.35 -2.23
N GLN A 650 9.17 33.44 -0.91
CA GLN A 650 10.24 32.73 -0.18
C GLN A 650 9.78 31.34 0.29
N SER A 651 10.63 30.35 0.06
CA SER A 651 10.43 28.96 0.49
C SER A 651 11.05 28.71 1.86
N PHE A 652 10.53 27.69 2.56
CA PHE A 652 11.02 27.31 3.89
C PHE A 652 12.40 26.63 3.86
N GLU A 653 12.75 26.02 2.73
CA GLU A 653 14.04 25.33 2.52
C GLU A 653 14.85 26.06 1.45
N ASN A 654 16.18 25.93 1.47
CA ASN A 654 17.04 26.52 0.44
C ASN A 654 17.14 25.61 -0.78
N PHE A 655 17.06 26.19 -1.97
CA PHE A 655 17.17 25.51 -3.25
C PHE A 655 18.38 26.03 -4.04
N PHE A 656 18.96 25.16 -4.86
CA PHE A 656 19.91 25.55 -5.89
C PHE A 656 19.20 25.63 -7.24
N HIS A 657 19.58 26.61 -8.05
CA HIS A 657 18.96 26.82 -9.35
C HIS A 657 19.87 26.28 -10.46
N PHE A 658 19.30 25.49 -11.35
CA PHE A 658 19.96 24.97 -12.55
C PHE A 658 19.21 25.46 -13.78
N ASP A 659 19.94 26.00 -14.75
CA ASP A 659 19.40 26.42 -16.04
C ASP A 659 19.67 25.29 -17.06
N LEU A 660 18.61 24.74 -17.64
CA LEU A 660 18.65 23.65 -18.61
C LEU A 660 18.30 24.14 -20.01
N ARG A 661 19.05 23.69 -21.02
CA ARG A 661 18.68 23.90 -22.41
C ARG A 661 17.69 22.85 -22.85
N ALA A 662 16.61 23.30 -23.47
CA ALA A 662 15.62 22.45 -24.07
C ALA A 662 15.16 23.07 -25.41
N PRO A 663 14.97 22.27 -26.46
CA PRO A 663 14.17 22.72 -27.59
C PRO A 663 12.77 23.06 -27.07
N ALA A 664 12.37 24.33 -27.14
CA ALA A 664 11.04 24.75 -26.72
C ALA A 664 10.00 24.08 -27.63
N PRO A 665 9.10 23.23 -27.10
CA PRO A 665 8.07 22.61 -27.90
C PRO A 665 7.06 23.66 -28.41
N ALA A 666 6.39 23.36 -29.52
CA ALA A 666 5.43 24.28 -30.11
C ALA A 666 4.30 24.62 -29.12
N GLY A 667 4.12 25.92 -28.85
CA GLY A 667 3.11 26.42 -27.91
C GLY A 667 3.57 26.63 -26.46
N ALA A 668 4.85 26.37 -26.15
CA ALA A 668 5.41 26.60 -24.81
C ALA A 668 5.24 28.05 -24.35
N ARG A 669 4.82 28.25 -23.09
CA ARG A 669 4.58 29.58 -22.52
C ARG A 669 5.60 29.92 -21.45
N ILE A 670 6.05 31.17 -21.41
CA ILE A 670 6.91 31.64 -20.33
C ILE A 670 6.18 31.51 -18.98
N GLY A 671 6.88 30.98 -17.98
CA GLY A 671 6.33 30.71 -16.66
C GLY A 671 5.56 29.38 -16.55
N GLU A 672 5.43 28.62 -17.64
CA GLU A 672 4.88 27.28 -17.61
C GLU A 672 5.77 26.37 -16.74
N ARG A 673 5.12 25.55 -15.90
CA ARG A 673 5.80 24.60 -15.03
C ARG A 673 6.28 23.39 -15.84
N VAL A 674 7.46 22.91 -15.47
CA VAL A 674 8.14 21.80 -16.12
C VAL A 674 8.56 20.79 -15.06
N TYR A 675 8.33 19.51 -15.32
CA TYR A 675 8.85 18.41 -14.51
C TYR A 675 10.13 17.91 -15.14
N VAL A 676 11.19 17.84 -14.35
CA VAL A 676 12.51 17.42 -14.81
C VAL A 676 12.95 16.18 -14.05
N ARG A 677 13.45 15.20 -14.80
CA ARG A 677 14.06 13.98 -14.28
C ARG A 677 15.53 13.94 -14.68
N PHE A 678 16.39 13.95 -13.66
CA PHE A 678 17.81 13.68 -13.78
C PHE A 678 18.04 12.18 -13.60
N GLU A 679 18.57 11.51 -14.62
CA GLU A 679 18.93 10.10 -14.54
C GLU A 679 20.38 9.96 -14.08
N HIS A 680 20.58 9.17 -13.02
CA HIS A 680 21.87 8.90 -12.40
C HIS A 680 22.29 7.45 -12.65
N ASP A 681 23.55 7.14 -12.34
CA ASP A 681 24.01 5.76 -12.35
C ASP A 681 23.15 4.85 -11.44
N PRO A 682 22.91 3.59 -11.87
CA PRO A 682 22.23 2.61 -11.03
C PRO A 682 22.94 2.44 -9.68
N GLU A 683 22.16 2.50 -8.59
CA GLU A 683 22.66 2.40 -7.22
C GLU A 683 22.02 1.21 -6.51
N SER A 684 22.82 0.46 -5.75
CA SER A 684 22.33 -0.61 -4.90
C SER A 684 21.58 -0.08 -3.67
N LEU A 685 20.72 -0.91 -3.08
CA LEU A 685 19.92 -0.55 -1.91
C LEU A 685 20.80 -0.15 -0.72
N ALA A 686 21.94 -0.84 -0.53
CA ALA A 686 22.90 -0.52 0.51
C ALA A 686 23.43 0.92 0.41
N ARG A 687 23.81 1.35 -0.80
CA ARG A 687 24.30 2.74 -1.04
C ARG A 687 23.20 3.77 -0.84
N ARG A 688 21.97 3.47 -1.29
CA ARG A 688 20.79 4.34 -1.07
C ARG A 688 20.51 4.54 0.41
N TRP A 689 20.47 3.46 1.20
CA TRP A 689 20.25 3.53 2.65
C TRP A 689 21.37 4.28 3.37
N TYR A 690 22.63 3.97 3.05
CA TYR A 690 23.77 4.70 3.61
C TYR A 690 23.66 6.20 3.36
N ARG A 691 23.32 6.61 2.12
CA ARG A 691 23.13 8.02 1.77
C ARG A 691 22.00 8.65 2.57
N THR A 692 20.82 8.02 2.64
CA THR A 692 19.69 8.55 3.40
C THR A 692 20.02 8.67 4.89
N ILE A 693 20.66 7.66 5.48
CA ILE A 693 21.09 7.70 6.89
C ILE A 693 22.12 8.80 7.11
N ARG A 694 23.11 8.94 6.22
CA ARG A 694 24.11 9.99 6.28
C ARG A 694 23.47 11.38 6.20
N HIS A 695 22.53 11.61 5.29
CA HIS A 695 21.83 12.91 5.22
C HIS A 695 20.98 13.18 6.46
N LEU A 696 20.27 12.17 6.98
CA LEU A 696 19.52 12.32 8.22
C LEU A 696 20.46 12.65 9.40
N PHE A 697 21.61 12.00 9.47
CA PHE A 697 22.63 12.28 10.47
C PHE A 697 23.15 13.71 10.35
N LEU A 698 23.64 14.12 9.17
CA LEU A 698 24.15 15.48 8.94
C LEU A 698 23.08 16.55 9.23
N ARG A 699 21.84 16.35 8.79
CA ARG A 699 20.71 17.26 9.08
C ARG A 699 20.38 17.36 10.57
N THR A 700 20.51 16.26 11.32
CA THR A 700 20.19 16.24 12.76
C THR A 700 21.30 16.86 13.60
N PHE A 701 22.54 16.76 13.15
CA PHE A 701 23.73 17.21 13.89
C PHE A 701 24.33 18.53 13.38
N ASP A 702 23.74 19.16 12.36
CA ASP A 702 24.19 20.45 11.78
C ASP A 702 25.69 20.45 11.40
N VAL A 703 26.18 19.33 10.85
CA VAL A 703 27.57 19.14 10.36
C VAL A 703 27.62 19.14 8.84
#